data_AF-L1LEN5-F1
#
_entry.id   AF-L1LEN5-F1
#
_cell.length_a   1.000
_cell.length_b   1.000
_cell.length_c   1.000
_cell.angle_alpha   90.00
_cell.angle_beta   90.00
_cell.angle_gamma   90.00
#
_symmetry.space_group_name_H-M   'P 1'
#
loop_
_entity.id
_entity.type
_entity.pdbx_description
1 polymer ?
#
loop_
_entity_poly.entity_id
_entity_poly.type
_entity_poly.pdbx_seq_one_letter_code
_entity_poly.pdbx_strand_id
1 'polypeptide(L)'
;MNSAMLRTFALCCTLLLFNINAILPCKGSKDLDIDITKPASSSIDVFERKPYGIPAKVYVAKDGYRMTSVVDGENLLWRHSGSHSCSHAVVTLKDDGSLGSANVYLVDGDGEKKCLYFSKNAGTWTETKEEDFYDAFHQMVLRKTVFESIEIDIEKRETCSTYFVTNSPNFPFLVYVPNVGYRISKIFNGMLIWEAKDVNERCMYLSLYPKDEPKLAYLIVSSWCGKENLYLHKINYEWVPVQEDEYKSALEKYGLDVSTFDNRVTMDISNVDHELFEPSIFPVHKRMYPLYIPSPGHTLVKVVDGDKILWESSDGEYCLHANISELEGGDRIVYIFVYGPKTGRQIFYFRRQDNQWRTVDLHEYSAVLTGRDDPMYTHKGNGKIIMGSFKNRQGLRLTSYASKVENAKGDFIMIHGIRGGFIPDFCASNMTWNYERYGYDLSPAVNPLGGYTAPPEFPNADKYRYIFQDPLTHGNPLELSPRYEYEGGILEAINRLGYNAYGFDLQSHGLSDSAQGIRCHTKNFKDYVYDVLQFISIVKRGKFGDPSETWDETLVYGSHKLERRTVLYANSMGGNLIIQAAQEFYKHANEETKLVDGLISTAGMLNIDCHIYNWKKVISLYILKVIAPIIPRKINPYEDLLNYGGNFELFLRYCDPLQYTHRATFGTIDSLFKACDYTNDRNNMKYYPRNLPTLIIHSKGDQMCDIKGPRRMVDKYFKNNKNVTFVELEGSFHFLSSPQSVSSVLPYFGKWLNGLSTKPSLSGNEVSISSEL
;
A
#
# COMPACT_ATOMS: atom_id res chain seq x y z
N MET A 1 22.18 53.88 15.11
CA MET A 1 21.75 52.46 15.15
C MET A 1 22.99 51.59 15.30
N ASN A 2 23.02 50.73 16.31
CA ASN A 2 24.23 50.06 16.79
C ASN A 2 24.60 48.86 15.91
N SER A 3 25.88 48.67 15.56
CA SER A 3 26.32 47.66 14.56
C SER A 3 26.00 46.21 14.98
N ALA A 4 25.81 45.96 16.28
CA ALA A 4 25.32 44.69 16.80
C ALA A 4 23.89 44.38 16.32
N MET A 5 23.01 45.37 16.27
CA MET A 5 21.61 45.17 15.86
C MET A 5 21.52 44.86 14.35
N LEU A 6 22.41 45.46 13.54
CA LEU A 6 22.48 45.19 12.10
C LEU A 6 23.01 43.77 11.79
N ARG A 7 23.95 43.26 12.60
CA ARG A 7 24.46 41.89 12.49
C ARG A 7 23.43 40.85 12.90
N THR A 8 22.67 41.10 13.98
CA THR A 8 21.59 40.20 14.40
C THR A 8 20.45 40.19 13.38
N PHE A 9 20.11 41.34 12.80
CA PHE A 9 19.07 41.42 11.77
C PHE A 9 19.50 40.72 10.46
N ALA A 10 20.76 40.91 10.03
CA ALA A 10 21.30 40.23 8.85
C ALA A 10 21.39 38.70 9.05
N LEU A 11 21.72 38.24 10.26
CA LEU A 11 21.76 36.82 10.61
C LEU A 11 20.34 36.21 10.65
N CYS A 12 19.36 36.92 11.22
CA CYS A 12 17.96 36.48 11.19
C CYS A 12 17.39 36.43 9.78
N CYS A 13 17.71 37.41 8.92
CA CYS A 13 17.27 37.41 7.52
C CYS A 13 17.94 36.30 6.70
N THR A 14 19.20 35.95 6.97
CA THR A 14 19.85 34.80 6.31
C THR A 14 19.30 33.46 6.79
N LEU A 15 18.96 33.31 8.07
CA LEU A 15 18.29 32.11 8.59
C LEU A 15 16.87 31.93 8.02
N LEU A 16 16.12 33.02 7.83
CA LEU A 16 14.79 33.02 7.20
C LEU A 16 14.82 32.74 5.70
N LEU A 17 15.89 33.12 4.99
CA LEU A 17 16.01 32.92 3.54
C LEU A 17 16.49 31.53 3.14
N PHE A 18 17.10 30.75 4.05
CA PHE A 18 17.69 29.45 3.72
C PHE A 18 16.97 28.20 4.29
N ASN A 19 15.87 28.33 5.05
CA ASN A 19 15.16 27.16 5.63
C ASN A 19 16.11 26.16 6.34
N ILE A 20 17.20 26.65 6.92
CA ILE A 20 18.12 25.83 7.70
C ILE A 20 17.55 25.78 9.12
N ASN A 21 16.78 24.74 9.42
CA ASN A 21 16.57 24.29 10.80
C ASN A 21 17.90 23.69 11.30
N ALA A 22 18.88 24.56 11.54
CA ALA A 22 20.02 24.20 12.38
C ALA A 22 19.47 24.03 13.79
N ILE A 23 19.61 22.82 14.34
CA ILE A 23 19.37 22.52 15.75
C ILE A 23 20.40 23.33 16.55
N LEU A 24 20.09 24.59 16.83
CA LEU A 24 20.78 25.31 17.89
C LEU A 24 20.40 24.61 19.21
N PRO A 25 21.37 24.22 20.06
CA PRO A 25 21.05 23.65 21.36
C PRO A 25 20.28 24.71 22.16
N CYS A 26 18.98 24.52 22.32
CA CYS A 26 18.16 25.38 23.16
C CYS A 26 18.75 25.38 24.58
N LYS A 27 19.27 26.54 25.00
CA LYS A 27 19.56 26.82 26.40
C LYS A 27 18.26 26.63 27.19
N GLY A 28 18.14 25.50 27.90
CA GLY A 28 17.02 25.20 28.79
C GLY A 28 16.37 23.82 28.65
N SER A 29 16.90 22.87 27.87
CA SER A 29 16.33 21.51 27.83
C SER A 29 16.55 20.76 29.16
N LYS A 30 15.50 20.14 29.71
CA LYS A 30 15.60 19.29 30.90
C LYS A 30 16.05 17.89 30.51
N ASP A 31 17.10 17.41 31.18
CA ASP A 31 17.63 16.06 31.01
C ASP A 31 16.64 15.02 31.55
N LEU A 32 16.55 13.88 30.86
CA LEU A 32 15.54 12.86 31.10
C LEU A 32 16.08 11.46 30.87
N ASP A 33 15.94 10.64 31.90
CA ASP A 33 16.14 9.20 31.82
C ASP A 33 14.81 8.52 31.44
N ILE A 34 14.81 7.76 30.34
CA ILE A 34 13.61 7.03 29.88
C ILE A 34 13.66 5.60 30.36
N ASP A 35 12.68 5.20 31.16
CA ASP A 35 12.29 3.81 31.33
C ASP A 35 11.26 3.42 30.26
N ILE A 36 11.66 2.55 29.32
CA ILE A 36 10.79 2.11 28.22
C ILE A 36 9.56 1.33 28.71
N THR A 37 9.57 0.81 29.94
CA THR A 37 8.43 0.12 30.55
C THR A 37 7.48 1.05 31.28
N LYS A 38 7.98 2.21 31.74
CA LYS A 38 7.23 3.22 32.52
C LYS A 38 7.53 4.64 32.04
N PRO A 39 7.23 4.96 30.77
CA PRO A 39 7.52 6.28 30.22
C PRO A 39 6.67 7.36 30.88
N ALA A 40 7.29 8.49 31.24
CA ALA A 40 6.61 9.63 31.82
C ALA A 40 5.86 10.44 30.74
N SER A 41 4.53 10.37 30.72
CA SER A 41 3.69 11.03 29.70
C SER A 41 3.79 12.56 29.69
N SER A 42 4.31 13.18 30.74
CA SER A 42 4.57 14.62 30.81
C SER A 42 5.78 15.06 29.98
N SER A 43 6.72 14.15 29.69
CA SER A 43 7.99 14.46 29.03
C SER A 43 8.30 13.62 27.80
N ILE A 44 7.65 12.46 27.64
CA ILE A 44 7.82 11.55 26.50
C ILE A 44 6.49 11.37 25.76
N ASP A 45 6.55 11.42 24.44
CA ASP A 45 5.53 10.88 23.55
C ASP A 45 5.88 9.45 23.17
N VAL A 46 4.86 8.57 23.24
CA VAL A 46 4.98 7.16 22.87
C VAL A 46 3.99 6.87 21.75
N PHE A 47 4.49 6.42 20.61
CA PHE A 47 3.69 6.05 19.45
C PHE A 47 3.72 4.53 19.27
N GLU A 48 2.55 3.91 19.11
CA GLU A 48 2.46 2.50 18.77
C GLU A 48 2.39 2.35 17.25
N ARG A 49 3.27 1.53 16.68
CA ARG A 49 3.29 1.17 15.25
C ARG A 49 3.21 -0.33 15.10
N LYS A 50 2.69 -0.79 13.95
CA LYS A 50 2.57 -2.23 13.65
C LYS A 50 3.06 -2.57 12.23
N PRO A 51 4.34 -2.28 11.89
CA PRO A 51 4.90 -2.66 10.60
C PRO A 51 4.77 -4.18 10.40
N TYR A 52 4.13 -4.61 9.30
CA TYR A 52 3.83 -6.03 9.02
C TYR A 52 3.04 -6.72 10.15
N GLY A 53 2.32 -5.96 10.98
CA GLY A 53 1.62 -6.49 12.15
C GLY A 53 2.51 -6.78 13.37
N ILE A 54 3.81 -6.45 13.31
CA ILE A 54 4.76 -6.58 14.41
C ILE A 54 4.63 -5.36 15.34
N PRO A 55 4.23 -5.51 16.61
CA PRO A 55 4.07 -4.36 17.50
C PRO A 55 5.42 -3.70 17.81
N ALA A 56 5.48 -2.38 17.65
CA ALA A 56 6.63 -1.56 17.97
C ALA A 56 6.19 -0.29 18.70
N LYS A 57 6.99 0.15 19.67
CA LYS A 57 6.79 1.41 20.39
C LYS A 57 7.93 2.37 20.06
N VAL A 58 7.59 3.58 19.67
CA VAL A 58 8.53 4.66 19.37
C VAL A 58 8.46 5.68 20.49
N TYR A 59 9.60 5.98 21.11
CA TYR A 59 9.73 6.89 22.24
C TYR A 59 10.46 8.15 21.79
N VAL A 60 9.80 9.30 21.94
CA VAL A 60 10.33 10.60 21.51
C VAL A 60 10.21 11.58 22.68
N ALA A 61 11.27 12.35 22.94
CA ALA A 61 11.19 13.41 23.94
C ALA A 61 10.32 14.57 23.44
N LYS A 62 9.48 15.10 24.32
CA LYS A 62 8.71 16.32 24.05
C LYS A 62 9.62 17.54 23.95
N ASP A 63 9.14 18.57 23.26
CA ASP A 63 9.84 19.85 23.16
C ASP A 63 10.26 20.36 24.55
N GLY A 64 11.53 20.75 24.68
CA GLY A 64 12.12 21.18 25.94
C GLY A 64 12.70 20.06 26.82
N TYR A 65 12.62 18.80 26.40
CA TYR A 65 13.28 17.67 27.07
C TYR A 65 14.39 17.07 26.19
N ARG A 66 15.38 16.45 26.83
CA ARG A 66 16.48 15.73 26.17
C ARG A 66 16.67 14.37 26.81
N MET A 67 16.72 13.33 25.99
CA MET A 67 17.02 11.97 26.47
C MET A 67 18.50 11.81 26.82
N THR A 68 18.77 11.52 28.09
CA THR A 68 20.13 11.26 28.61
C THR A 68 20.39 9.79 28.89
N SER A 69 19.36 8.97 29.03
CA SER A 69 19.51 7.51 29.05
C SER A 69 18.24 6.78 28.61
N VAL A 70 18.42 5.55 28.18
CA VAL A 70 17.36 4.59 27.83
C VAL A 70 17.58 3.34 28.66
N VAL A 71 16.59 2.99 29.49
CA VAL A 71 16.62 1.85 30.41
C VAL A 71 15.35 1.00 30.28
N ASP A 72 15.48 -0.26 30.67
CA ASP A 72 14.38 -1.21 30.88
C ASP A 72 14.40 -1.63 32.36
N GLY A 73 13.68 -0.87 33.18
CA GLY A 73 13.81 -0.93 34.64
C GLY A 73 15.25 -0.65 35.08
N GLU A 74 15.92 -1.67 35.60
CA GLU A 74 17.32 -1.59 36.05
C GLU A 74 18.34 -1.85 34.92
N ASN A 75 17.91 -2.37 33.77
CA ASN A 75 18.80 -2.69 32.67
C ASN A 75 19.10 -1.45 31.82
N LEU A 76 20.36 -1.04 31.76
CA LEU A 76 20.80 0.06 30.92
C LEU A 76 21.00 -0.40 29.47
N LEU A 77 20.31 0.23 28.52
CA LEU A 77 20.58 0.04 27.09
C LEU A 77 21.57 1.10 26.60
N TRP A 78 21.32 2.36 26.95
CA TRP A 78 22.17 3.47 26.53
C TRP A 78 22.20 4.59 27.57
N ARG A 79 23.37 5.22 27.74
CA ARG A 79 23.55 6.46 28.50
C ARG A 79 24.38 7.44 27.71
N HIS A 80 23.99 8.71 27.80
CA HIS A 80 24.69 9.82 27.20
C HIS A 80 26.16 9.83 27.61
N SER A 81 27.02 9.73 26.60
CA SER A 81 28.47 9.85 26.72
C SER A 81 28.98 10.57 25.47
N GLY A 82 29.62 11.73 25.64
CA GLY A 82 30.14 12.53 24.53
C GLY A 82 29.15 13.55 23.95
N SER A 83 29.22 13.77 22.63
CA SER A 83 28.49 14.82 21.89
C SER A 83 27.12 14.38 21.36
N HIS A 84 26.83 13.09 21.39
CA HIS A 84 25.64 12.51 20.79
C HIS A 84 24.47 12.49 21.78
N SER A 85 23.33 13.04 21.37
CA SER A 85 22.06 12.97 22.09
C SER A 85 21.12 11.94 21.47
N CYS A 86 20.27 11.30 22.26
CA CYS A 86 19.29 10.35 21.72
C CYS A 86 18.11 11.14 21.09
N SER A 87 17.83 10.88 19.81
CA SER A 87 16.70 11.48 19.09
C SER A 87 15.40 10.73 19.36
N HIS A 88 15.46 9.40 19.36
CA HIS A 88 14.35 8.51 19.67
C HIS A 88 14.85 7.08 19.91
N ALA A 89 14.04 6.30 20.62
CA ALA A 89 14.22 4.86 20.75
C ALA A 89 13.03 4.12 20.14
N VAL A 90 13.28 3.00 19.49
CA VAL A 90 12.23 2.11 19.00
C VAL A 90 12.39 0.74 19.65
N VAL A 91 11.30 0.19 20.16
CA VAL A 91 11.29 -1.11 20.83
C VAL A 91 10.27 -2.00 20.14
N THR A 92 10.76 -3.11 19.58
CA THR A 92 9.92 -4.14 18.95
C THR A 92 9.53 -5.18 19.98
N LEU A 93 8.26 -5.59 19.97
CA LEU A 93 7.72 -6.59 20.87
C LEU A 93 7.66 -7.97 20.21
N LYS A 94 7.78 -9.01 21.02
CA LYS A 94 7.50 -10.40 20.65
C LYS A 94 5.99 -10.65 20.59
N ASP A 95 5.60 -11.80 20.06
CA ASP A 95 4.19 -12.17 19.88
C ASP A 95 3.41 -12.29 21.19
N ASP A 96 4.08 -12.59 22.29
CA ASP A 96 3.52 -12.64 23.65
C ASP A 96 3.43 -11.25 24.31
N GLY A 97 3.83 -10.19 23.61
CA GLY A 97 3.85 -8.82 24.11
C GLY A 97 5.10 -8.45 24.93
N SER A 98 6.03 -9.37 25.15
CA SER A 98 7.29 -9.09 25.82
C SER A 98 8.27 -8.30 24.92
N LEU A 99 9.26 -7.65 25.53
CA LEU A 99 10.27 -6.88 24.79
C LEU A 99 11.17 -7.81 23.95
N GLY A 100 11.33 -7.50 22.66
CA GLY A 100 12.06 -8.32 21.69
C GLY A 100 13.41 -7.74 21.30
N SER A 101 13.40 -6.58 20.66
CA SER A 101 14.59 -5.89 20.19
C SER A 101 14.43 -4.38 20.34
N ALA A 102 15.53 -3.63 20.30
CA ALA A 102 15.49 -2.18 20.42
C ALA A 102 16.56 -1.51 19.54
N ASN A 103 16.24 -0.30 19.10
CA ASN A 103 17.12 0.59 18.33
C ASN A 103 17.16 1.93 19.07
N VAL A 104 18.35 2.44 19.33
CA VAL A 104 18.53 3.76 19.94
C VAL A 104 19.22 4.65 18.93
N TYR A 105 18.49 5.65 18.43
CA TYR A 105 19.00 6.59 17.43
C TYR A 105 19.61 7.81 18.12
N LEU A 106 20.83 8.13 17.71
CA LEU A 106 21.67 9.15 18.27
C LEU A 106 22.00 10.18 17.20
N VAL A 107 22.03 11.45 17.58
CA VAL A 107 22.39 12.58 16.72
C VAL A 107 23.37 13.47 17.46
N ASP A 108 24.47 13.84 16.82
CA ASP A 108 25.46 14.77 17.39
C ASP A 108 25.17 16.24 17.05
N GLY A 109 26.09 17.12 17.46
CA GLY A 109 25.98 18.56 17.23
C GLY A 109 26.10 18.99 15.76
N ASP A 110 26.70 18.15 14.91
CA ASP A 110 26.89 18.38 13.48
C ASP A 110 25.77 17.72 12.64
N GLY A 111 24.90 16.94 13.28
CA GLY A 111 23.77 16.26 12.66
C GLY A 111 24.10 14.84 12.17
N GLU A 112 25.29 14.31 12.48
CA GLU A 112 25.61 12.92 12.16
C GLU A 112 24.71 11.97 12.95
N LYS A 113 24.14 10.99 12.24
CA LYS A 113 23.22 10.00 12.81
C LYS A 113 23.96 8.70 13.07
N LYS A 114 23.84 8.17 14.29
CA LYS A 114 24.31 6.84 14.67
C LYS A 114 23.14 6.04 15.26
N CYS A 115 23.10 4.74 15.02
CA CYS A 115 22.12 3.85 15.65
C CYS A 115 22.83 2.75 16.44
N LEU A 116 22.33 2.44 17.62
CA LEU A 116 22.71 1.28 18.42
C LEU A 116 21.60 0.24 18.35
N TYR A 117 21.96 -1.03 18.27
CA TYR A 117 21.03 -2.14 18.08
C TYR A 117 21.12 -3.13 19.24
N PHE A 118 19.98 -3.56 19.77
CA PHE A 118 19.92 -4.45 20.91
C PHE A 118 18.92 -5.59 20.69
N SER A 119 19.23 -6.76 21.22
CA SER A 119 18.34 -7.92 21.28
C SER A 119 18.10 -8.33 22.73
N LYS A 120 16.87 -8.76 23.06
CA LYS A 120 16.51 -9.23 24.40
C LYS A 120 16.28 -10.74 24.43
N ASN A 121 17.21 -11.46 25.06
CA ASN A 121 17.18 -12.91 25.20
C ASN A 121 17.25 -13.30 26.69
N ALA A 122 16.36 -14.19 27.12
CA ALA A 122 16.27 -14.66 28.51
C ALA A 122 16.23 -13.53 29.58
N GLY A 123 15.66 -12.37 29.24
CA GLY A 123 15.55 -11.22 30.14
C GLY A 123 16.70 -10.22 30.06
N THR A 124 17.81 -10.55 29.39
CA THR A 124 19.00 -9.70 29.28
C THR A 124 19.08 -9.03 27.90
N TRP A 125 19.48 -7.76 27.89
CA TRP A 125 19.78 -7.02 26.67
C TRP A 125 21.24 -7.20 26.26
N THR A 126 21.47 -7.50 24.99
CA THR A 126 22.81 -7.52 24.40
C THR A 126 22.84 -6.64 23.16
N GLU A 127 23.86 -5.79 23.07
CA GLU A 127 24.14 -5.05 21.84
C GLU A 127 24.47 -6.03 20.71
N THR A 128 23.97 -5.75 19.50
CA THR A 128 24.12 -6.59 18.32
C THR A 128 24.48 -5.74 17.11
N LYS A 129 24.85 -6.37 15.99
CA LYS A 129 25.17 -5.67 14.75
C LYS A 129 23.88 -5.27 14.02
N GLU A 130 24.02 -4.30 13.11
CA GLU A 130 22.89 -3.85 12.28
C GLU A 130 22.31 -5.01 11.46
N GLU A 131 23.18 -5.81 10.85
CA GLU A 131 22.81 -6.93 10.00
C GLU A 131 22.02 -7.99 10.78
N ASP A 132 22.54 -8.39 11.94
CA ASP A 132 21.90 -9.39 12.82
C ASP A 132 20.51 -8.92 13.29
N PHE A 133 20.36 -7.62 13.60
CA PHE A 133 19.07 -7.03 13.98
C PHE A 133 18.05 -7.13 12.84
N TYR A 134 18.44 -6.73 11.62
CA TYR A 134 17.52 -6.71 10.49
C TYR A 134 17.23 -8.10 9.93
N ASP A 135 18.15 -9.05 10.08
CA ASP A 135 17.90 -10.46 9.76
C ASP A 135 16.89 -11.07 10.74
N ALA A 136 17.01 -10.80 12.03
CA ALA A 136 16.02 -11.21 13.02
C ALA A 136 14.65 -10.57 12.73
N PHE A 137 14.61 -9.27 12.40
CA PHE A 137 13.37 -8.59 12.00
C PHE A 137 12.78 -9.18 10.72
N HIS A 138 13.59 -9.50 9.71
CA HIS A 138 13.16 -10.15 8.48
C HIS A 138 12.46 -11.48 8.77
N GLN A 139 13.00 -12.30 9.69
CA GLN A 139 12.35 -13.55 10.09
C GLN A 139 10.98 -13.32 10.74
N MET A 140 10.83 -12.27 11.55
CA MET A 140 9.52 -11.88 12.09
C MET A 140 8.56 -11.47 10.97
N VAL A 141 9.02 -10.67 10.00
CA VAL A 141 8.22 -10.26 8.83
C VAL A 141 7.77 -11.48 8.03
N LEU A 142 8.68 -12.40 7.74
CA LEU A 142 8.37 -13.64 7.04
C LEU A 142 7.32 -14.47 7.78
N ARG A 143 7.37 -14.56 9.11
CA ARG A 143 6.36 -15.29 9.90
C ARG A 143 5.00 -14.60 9.89
N LYS A 144 4.99 -13.26 9.95
CA LYS A 144 3.74 -12.49 9.99
C LYS A 144 3.05 -12.40 8.64
N THR A 145 3.80 -12.29 7.56
CA THR A 145 3.23 -12.04 6.22
C THR A 145 2.72 -13.31 5.51
N VAL A 146 3.04 -14.49 6.03
CA VAL A 146 2.52 -15.75 5.49
C VAL A 146 1.04 -15.88 5.81
N PHE A 147 0.29 -16.17 4.77
CA PHE A 147 -1.12 -16.48 4.88
C PHE A 147 -1.31 -17.91 5.32
N GLU A 148 -0.76 -18.86 4.54
CA GLU A 148 -1.02 -20.29 4.72
C GLU A 148 0.19 -21.12 4.26
N SER A 149 0.42 -22.23 4.96
CA SER A 149 1.23 -23.33 4.46
C SER A 149 0.34 -24.25 3.62
N ILE A 150 0.75 -24.53 2.39
CA ILE A 150 -0.02 -25.29 1.41
C ILE A 150 0.64 -26.63 1.11
N GLU A 151 -0.20 -27.60 0.77
CA GLU A 151 0.21 -28.92 0.29
C GLU A 151 -0.06 -29.01 -1.21
N ILE A 152 0.92 -29.50 -1.96
CA ILE A 152 0.82 -29.71 -3.41
C ILE A 152 0.54 -31.17 -3.69
N ASP A 153 -0.66 -31.42 -4.22
CA ASP A 153 -1.02 -32.66 -4.90
C ASP A 153 -0.71 -32.49 -6.39
N ILE A 154 0.28 -33.20 -6.91
CA ILE A 154 0.73 -32.97 -8.30
C ILE A 154 -0.23 -33.54 -9.35
N GLU A 155 -1.27 -34.26 -8.93
CA GLU A 155 -2.40 -34.62 -9.80
C GLU A 155 -3.27 -33.39 -10.12
N LYS A 156 -3.20 -32.33 -9.29
CA LYS A 156 -3.80 -31.03 -9.58
C LYS A 156 -2.82 -30.19 -10.41
N ARG A 157 -3.06 -30.16 -11.71
CA ARG A 157 -2.18 -29.50 -12.70
C ARG A 157 -2.71 -28.14 -13.16
N GLU A 158 -3.52 -27.47 -12.35
CA GLU A 158 -4.11 -26.17 -12.67
C GLU A 158 -3.53 -25.07 -11.77
N THR A 159 -3.16 -23.93 -12.37
CA THR A 159 -2.83 -22.72 -11.62
C THR A 159 -4.02 -22.28 -10.77
N CYS A 160 -3.75 -21.78 -9.57
CA CYS A 160 -4.77 -21.21 -8.69
C CYS A 160 -4.24 -19.99 -7.93
N SER A 161 -5.03 -19.44 -7.01
CA SER A 161 -4.63 -18.25 -6.24
C SER A 161 -3.45 -18.50 -5.29
N THR A 162 -3.06 -19.75 -5.03
CA THR A 162 -2.01 -20.08 -4.04
C THR A 162 -0.71 -20.59 -4.68
N TYR A 163 -0.73 -21.04 -5.94
CA TYR A 163 0.45 -21.48 -6.69
C TYR A 163 0.20 -21.45 -8.21
N PHE A 164 1.29 -21.35 -8.97
CA PHE A 164 1.34 -21.41 -10.43
C PHE A 164 1.90 -22.74 -10.91
N VAL A 165 1.40 -23.24 -12.04
CA VAL A 165 1.82 -24.50 -12.68
C VAL A 165 2.22 -24.26 -14.13
N THR A 166 3.21 -24.99 -14.65
CA THR A 166 3.51 -24.97 -16.09
C THR A 166 2.37 -25.57 -16.91
N ASN A 167 1.80 -24.76 -17.80
CA ASN A 167 0.70 -25.19 -18.68
C ASN A 167 1.14 -25.53 -20.12
N SER A 168 2.39 -25.25 -20.49
CA SER A 168 2.88 -25.51 -21.85
C SER A 168 2.82 -27.01 -22.21
N PRO A 169 2.10 -27.42 -23.28
CA PRO A 169 1.94 -28.82 -23.67
C PRO A 169 3.26 -29.52 -23.97
N ASN A 170 4.15 -28.85 -24.71
CA ASN A 170 5.41 -29.41 -25.21
C ASN A 170 6.58 -29.28 -24.24
N PHE A 171 6.37 -28.65 -23.08
CA PHE A 171 7.41 -28.55 -22.06
C PHE A 171 7.57 -29.88 -21.31
N PRO A 172 8.78 -30.46 -21.23
CA PRO A 172 8.97 -31.82 -20.73
C PRO A 172 8.89 -31.95 -19.20
N PHE A 173 8.84 -30.82 -18.49
CA PHE A 173 8.76 -30.76 -17.03
C PHE A 173 7.38 -30.31 -16.56
N LEU A 174 6.99 -30.78 -15.38
CA LEU A 174 5.89 -30.22 -14.61
C LEU A 174 6.48 -29.34 -13.51
N VAL A 175 6.24 -28.03 -13.55
CA VAL A 175 6.81 -27.09 -12.57
C VAL A 175 5.73 -26.41 -11.75
N TYR A 176 5.97 -26.30 -10.44
CA TYR A 176 5.13 -25.59 -9.47
C TYR A 176 5.92 -24.49 -8.77
N VAL A 177 5.28 -23.33 -8.59
CA VAL A 177 5.84 -22.20 -7.82
C VAL A 177 4.76 -21.61 -6.91
N PRO A 178 5.03 -21.40 -5.60
CA PRO A 178 4.05 -20.80 -4.70
C PRO A 178 3.79 -19.34 -5.08
N ASN A 179 2.54 -18.91 -4.92
CA ASN A 179 2.19 -17.51 -5.03
C ASN A 179 2.62 -16.74 -3.77
N VAL A 180 2.65 -15.40 -3.86
CA VAL A 180 3.03 -14.50 -2.75
C VAL A 180 2.16 -14.74 -1.52
N GLY A 181 2.81 -14.86 -0.36
CA GLY A 181 2.15 -15.11 0.93
C GLY A 181 1.87 -16.58 1.22
N TYR A 182 2.14 -17.49 0.28
CA TYR A 182 1.96 -18.94 0.47
C TYR A 182 3.29 -19.65 0.61
N ARG A 183 3.30 -20.78 1.32
CA ARG A 183 4.49 -21.62 1.51
C ARG A 183 4.19 -23.07 1.21
N ILE A 184 4.92 -23.71 0.30
CA ILE A 184 4.77 -25.15 0.08
C ILE A 184 5.49 -25.88 1.22
N SER A 185 4.73 -26.59 2.05
CA SER A 185 5.26 -27.40 3.16
C SER A 185 5.25 -28.89 2.87
N LYS A 186 4.49 -29.34 1.86
CA LYS A 186 4.34 -30.76 1.54
C LYS A 186 4.03 -30.96 0.06
N ILE A 187 4.60 -32.00 -0.54
CA ILE A 187 4.42 -32.36 -1.95
C ILE A 187 4.17 -33.86 -2.03
N PHE A 188 3.14 -34.28 -2.76
CA PHE A 188 2.79 -35.69 -2.92
C PHE A 188 2.18 -36.02 -4.29
N ASN A 189 2.27 -37.30 -4.67
CA ASN A 189 1.55 -37.92 -5.80
C ASN A 189 1.01 -39.29 -5.36
N GLY A 190 -0.01 -39.31 -4.50
CA GLY A 190 -0.44 -40.51 -3.77
C GLY A 190 0.59 -41.06 -2.76
N MET A 191 1.89 -40.75 -2.93
CA MET A 191 3.01 -41.00 -2.04
C MET A 191 3.74 -39.69 -1.75
N LEU A 192 4.38 -39.61 -0.57
CA LEU A 192 5.13 -38.43 -0.17
C LEU A 192 6.37 -38.25 -1.06
N ILE A 193 6.52 -37.05 -1.64
CA ILE A 193 7.72 -36.65 -2.40
C ILE A 193 8.66 -35.87 -1.49
N TRP A 194 8.12 -34.87 -0.78
CA TRP A 194 8.89 -34.01 0.10
C TRP A 194 7.99 -33.38 1.17
N GLU A 195 8.54 -33.18 2.37
CA GLU A 195 7.90 -32.49 3.48
C GLU A 195 8.91 -31.60 4.19
N ALA A 196 8.49 -30.40 4.56
CA ALA A 196 9.29 -29.47 5.33
C ALA A 196 9.58 -30.05 6.73
N LYS A 197 10.83 -29.93 7.18
CA LYS A 197 11.29 -30.34 8.51
C LYS A 197 10.67 -29.50 9.62
N ASP A 198 10.47 -28.21 9.38
CA ASP A 198 9.86 -27.27 10.31
C ASP A 198 9.21 -26.07 9.61
N VAL A 199 8.56 -25.20 10.38
CA VAL A 199 7.80 -24.03 9.90
C VAL A 199 8.62 -22.97 9.16
N ASN A 200 9.95 -23.00 9.28
CA ASN A 200 10.85 -22.07 8.60
C ASN A 200 11.37 -22.64 7.27
N GLU A 201 11.23 -23.95 7.02
CA GLU A 201 11.60 -24.58 5.75
C GLU A 201 10.41 -24.59 4.79
N ARG A 202 10.65 -24.27 3.51
CA ARG A 202 9.61 -24.22 2.49
C ARG A 202 10.17 -24.48 1.10
N CYS A 203 9.40 -25.17 0.26
CA CYS A 203 9.70 -25.30 -1.15
C CYS A 203 9.27 -24.02 -1.89
N MET A 204 10.21 -23.43 -2.64
CA MET A 204 10.02 -22.21 -3.43
C MET A 204 9.89 -22.51 -4.94
N TYR A 205 10.25 -23.71 -5.35
CA TYR A 205 10.22 -24.16 -6.73
C TYR A 205 10.28 -25.69 -6.75
N LEU A 206 9.43 -26.32 -7.54
CA LEU A 206 9.41 -27.76 -7.77
C LEU A 206 9.39 -28.01 -9.27
N SER A 207 10.34 -28.77 -9.79
CA SER A 207 10.39 -29.28 -11.16
C SER A 207 10.35 -30.81 -11.14
N LEU A 208 9.50 -31.40 -11.97
CA LEU A 208 9.28 -32.85 -12.03
C LEU A 208 9.47 -33.37 -13.46
N TYR A 209 10.15 -34.50 -13.58
CA TYR A 209 10.44 -35.14 -14.87
C TYR A 209 10.31 -36.67 -14.82
N PRO A 210 9.77 -37.31 -15.86
CA PRO A 210 8.98 -36.73 -16.95
C PRO A 210 7.70 -36.05 -16.46
N LYS A 211 7.18 -35.05 -17.19
CA LYS A 211 5.95 -34.31 -16.86
C LYS A 211 4.77 -35.21 -16.48
N ASP A 212 4.51 -36.25 -17.27
CA ASP A 212 3.31 -37.08 -17.11
C ASP A 212 3.45 -38.20 -16.09
N GLU A 213 4.64 -38.80 -15.99
CA GLU A 213 4.95 -39.86 -15.03
C GLU A 213 6.25 -39.50 -14.27
N PRO A 214 6.18 -38.61 -13.27
CA PRO A 214 7.37 -38.12 -12.58
C PRO A 214 8.20 -39.23 -11.90
N LYS A 215 9.49 -39.25 -12.24
CA LYS A 215 10.53 -40.14 -11.70
C LYS A 215 11.65 -39.37 -11.01
N LEU A 216 11.80 -38.09 -11.35
CA LEU A 216 12.81 -37.17 -10.85
C LEU A 216 12.13 -35.89 -10.35
N ALA A 217 12.64 -35.34 -9.26
CA ALA A 217 12.21 -34.06 -8.73
C ALA A 217 13.42 -33.18 -8.42
N TYR A 218 13.34 -31.91 -8.79
CA TYR A 218 14.29 -30.88 -8.42
C TYR A 218 13.54 -29.79 -7.65
N LEU A 219 13.99 -29.50 -6.43
CA LEU A 219 13.39 -28.52 -5.55
C LEU A 219 14.40 -27.42 -5.20
N ILE A 220 13.91 -26.19 -5.10
CA ILE A 220 14.61 -25.12 -4.39
C ILE A 220 13.94 -24.97 -3.03
N VAL A 221 14.66 -25.31 -1.96
CA VAL A 221 14.16 -25.22 -0.59
C VAL A 221 14.77 -24.01 0.09
N SER A 222 13.95 -23.20 0.75
CA SER A 222 14.40 -22.03 1.52
C SER A 222 14.20 -22.30 3.00
N SER A 223 15.23 -22.03 3.79
CA SER A 223 15.24 -22.09 5.26
C SER A 223 15.98 -20.89 5.85
N TRP A 224 16.20 -20.90 7.17
CA TRP A 224 17.03 -19.89 7.85
C TRP A 224 18.50 -19.94 7.43
N CYS A 225 18.98 -21.09 6.92
CA CYS A 225 20.34 -21.25 6.40
C CYS A 225 20.52 -20.67 4.98
N GLY A 226 19.44 -20.24 4.33
CA GLY A 226 19.45 -19.80 2.94
C GLY A 226 18.63 -20.70 2.03
N LYS A 227 18.95 -20.68 0.73
CA LYS A 227 18.29 -21.49 -0.31
C LYS A 227 19.22 -22.63 -0.72
N GLU A 228 18.68 -23.84 -0.83
CA GLU A 228 19.40 -25.04 -1.24
C GLU A 228 18.72 -25.74 -2.41
N ASN A 229 19.53 -26.41 -3.23
CA ASN A 229 19.07 -27.29 -4.32
C ASN A 229 18.91 -28.70 -3.76
N LEU A 230 17.73 -29.29 -3.92
CA LEU A 230 17.45 -30.67 -3.53
C LEU A 230 17.03 -31.47 -4.77
N TYR A 231 17.75 -32.56 -5.03
CA TYR A 231 17.46 -33.49 -6.13
C TYR A 231 16.94 -34.80 -5.56
N LEU A 232 15.82 -35.29 -6.09
CA LEU A 232 15.19 -36.53 -5.67
C LEU A 232 15.01 -37.48 -6.85
N HIS A 233 15.20 -38.77 -6.62
CA HIS A 233 14.95 -39.84 -7.58
C HIS A 233 13.99 -40.87 -6.98
N LYS A 234 12.96 -41.23 -7.74
CA LYS A 234 12.02 -42.30 -7.41
C LYS A 234 12.65 -43.67 -7.69
N ILE A 235 13.07 -44.37 -6.63
CA ILE A 235 13.68 -45.71 -6.67
C ILE A 235 12.82 -46.64 -5.80
N ASN A 236 12.41 -47.80 -6.34
CA ASN A 236 11.59 -48.79 -5.62
C ASN A 236 10.33 -48.20 -4.93
N TYR A 237 9.65 -47.27 -5.62
CA TYR A 237 8.46 -46.54 -5.12
C TYR A 237 8.72 -45.53 -3.99
N GLU A 238 9.98 -45.25 -3.66
CA GLU A 238 10.36 -44.22 -2.68
C GLU A 238 11.14 -43.08 -3.34
N TRP A 239 10.96 -41.86 -2.85
CA TRP A 239 11.73 -40.69 -3.30
C TRP A 239 12.95 -40.51 -2.42
N VAL A 240 14.14 -40.68 -3.00
CA VAL A 240 15.42 -40.59 -2.26
C VAL A 240 16.25 -39.40 -2.74
N PRO A 241 16.92 -38.66 -1.84
CA PRO A 241 17.85 -37.62 -2.24
C PRO A 241 19.05 -38.19 -3.00
N VAL A 242 19.43 -37.53 -4.09
CA VAL A 242 20.58 -37.88 -4.94
C VAL A 242 21.48 -36.67 -5.18
N GLN A 243 22.70 -36.90 -5.67
CA GLN A 243 23.60 -35.83 -6.08
C GLN A 243 23.19 -35.25 -7.44
N GLU A 244 23.64 -34.02 -7.74
CA GLU A 244 23.31 -33.33 -9.00
C GLU A 244 23.74 -34.12 -10.25
N ASP A 245 24.94 -34.70 -10.24
CA ASP A 245 25.46 -35.47 -11.38
C ASP A 245 24.65 -36.75 -11.63
N GLU A 246 24.18 -37.38 -10.56
CA GLU A 246 23.29 -38.55 -10.64
C GLU A 246 21.92 -38.16 -11.17
N TYR A 247 21.36 -37.04 -10.70
CA TYR A 247 20.10 -36.47 -11.22
C TYR A 247 20.20 -36.18 -12.72
N LYS A 248 21.28 -35.52 -13.17
CA LYS A 248 21.54 -35.23 -14.59
C LYS A 248 21.66 -36.49 -15.43
N SER A 249 22.40 -37.49 -14.95
CA SER A 249 22.51 -38.79 -15.62
C SER A 249 21.16 -39.51 -15.72
N ALA A 250 20.31 -39.37 -14.70
CA ALA A 250 18.98 -39.94 -14.70
C ALA A 250 18.03 -39.23 -15.68
N LEU A 251 18.15 -37.91 -15.88
CA LEU A 251 17.38 -37.17 -16.89
C LEU A 251 17.62 -37.77 -18.29
N GLU A 252 18.89 -37.98 -18.66
CA GLU A 252 19.26 -38.60 -19.94
C GLU A 252 18.72 -40.03 -20.06
N LYS A 253 18.86 -40.83 -19.00
CA LYS A 253 18.32 -42.21 -18.93
C LYS A 253 16.80 -42.26 -19.17
N TYR A 254 16.07 -41.25 -18.72
CA TYR A 254 14.62 -41.17 -18.87
C TYR A 254 14.18 -40.44 -20.15
N GLY A 255 15.13 -40.09 -21.04
CA GLY A 255 14.85 -39.66 -22.40
C GLY A 255 14.99 -38.16 -22.66
N LEU A 256 15.57 -37.38 -21.74
CA LEU A 256 15.86 -35.97 -21.96
C LEU A 256 17.23 -35.81 -22.61
N ASP A 257 17.31 -35.17 -23.77
CA ASP A 257 18.58 -34.69 -24.30
C ASP A 257 18.98 -33.38 -23.61
N VAL A 258 19.73 -33.49 -22.52
CA VAL A 258 20.21 -32.35 -21.71
C VAL A 258 21.04 -31.37 -22.53
N SER A 259 21.74 -31.83 -23.58
CA SER A 259 22.61 -30.98 -24.41
C SER A 259 21.85 -30.04 -25.34
N THR A 260 20.62 -30.42 -25.70
CA THR A 260 19.75 -29.64 -26.60
C THR A 260 18.59 -28.96 -25.88
N PHE A 261 18.38 -29.24 -24.59
CA PHE A 261 17.29 -28.66 -23.83
C PHE A 261 17.41 -27.13 -23.76
N ASP A 262 16.37 -26.43 -24.20
CA ASP A 262 16.29 -24.98 -24.16
C ASP A 262 14.94 -24.55 -23.56
N ASN A 263 14.99 -23.85 -22.44
CA ASN A 263 13.82 -23.27 -21.78
C ASN A 263 13.68 -21.76 -22.06
N ARG A 264 14.50 -21.20 -22.95
CA ARG A 264 14.46 -19.79 -23.29
C ARG A 264 13.29 -19.50 -24.23
N VAL A 265 12.56 -18.43 -23.94
CA VAL A 265 11.37 -18.01 -24.70
C VAL A 265 11.50 -16.56 -25.17
N THR A 266 10.82 -16.28 -26.28
CA THR A 266 10.63 -14.92 -26.82
C THR A 266 9.17 -14.53 -26.69
N MET A 267 8.90 -13.32 -26.20
CA MET A 267 7.55 -12.75 -26.16
C MET A 267 7.36 -11.81 -27.34
N ASP A 268 6.38 -12.10 -28.20
CA ASP A 268 5.87 -11.15 -29.19
C ASP A 268 4.64 -10.44 -28.64
N ILE A 269 4.78 -9.17 -28.28
CA ILE A 269 3.68 -8.37 -27.70
C ILE A 269 2.59 -8.03 -28.72
N SER A 270 2.82 -8.25 -30.01
CA SER A 270 1.81 -8.13 -31.06
C SER A 270 0.87 -9.34 -31.10
N ASN A 271 1.34 -10.50 -30.63
CA ASN A 271 0.62 -11.77 -30.59
C ASN A 271 1.23 -12.69 -29.51
N VAL A 272 0.82 -12.50 -28.25
CA VAL A 272 1.42 -13.22 -27.12
C VAL A 272 0.97 -14.68 -27.08
N ASP A 273 1.93 -15.61 -26.97
CA ASP A 273 1.66 -17.04 -26.78
C ASP A 273 1.19 -17.32 -25.34
N HIS A 274 -0.10 -17.59 -25.19
CA HIS A 274 -0.73 -17.85 -23.89
C HIS A 274 -0.41 -19.24 -23.30
N GLU A 275 0.28 -20.13 -24.04
CA GLU A 275 0.82 -21.38 -23.47
C GLU A 275 2.16 -21.15 -22.76
N LEU A 276 2.87 -20.08 -23.11
CA LEU A 276 4.18 -19.71 -22.55
C LEU A 276 4.13 -18.53 -21.59
N PHE A 277 3.10 -17.69 -21.68
CA PHE A 277 2.95 -16.49 -20.85
C PHE A 277 1.55 -16.42 -20.25
N GLU A 278 1.47 -16.41 -18.92
CA GLU A 278 0.20 -16.29 -18.22
C GLU A 278 -0.16 -14.80 -18.09
N PRO A 279 -1.30 -14.34 -18.65
CA PRO A 279 -1.71 -12.96 -18.55
C PRO A 279 -2.46 -12.70 -17.24
N SER A 280 -2.12 -11.60 -16.59
CA SER A 280 -2.95 -10.97 -15.57
C SER A 280 -3.47 -9.64 -16.10
N ILE A 281 -4.78 -9.57 -16.34
CA ILE A 281 -5.39 -8.48 -17.09
C ILE A 281 -6.27 -7.62 -16.17
N PHE A 282 -5.97 -6.32 -16.14
CA PHE A 282 -6.74 -5.34 -15.38
C PHE A 282 -7.37 -4.33 -16.34
N PRO A 283 -8.65 -4.52 -16.73
CA PRO A 283 -9.36 -3.56 -17.57
C PRO A 283 -9.77 -2.35 -16.73
N VAL A 284 -9.27 -1.16 -17.10
CA VAL A 284 -9.63 0.13 -16.49
C VAL A 284 -10.33 0.96 -17.54
N HIS A 285 -11.65 1.09 -17.44
CA HIS A 285 -12.44 1.72 -18.49
C HIS A 285 -12.18 1.05 -19.86
N LYS A 286 -11.81 1.85 -20.88
CA LYS A 286 -11.49 1.39 -22.23
C LYS A 286 -10.02 0.98 -22.41
N ARG A 287 -9.23 0.98 -21.33
CA ARG A 287 -7.80 0.62 -21.36
C ARG A 287 -7.58 -0.75 -20.77
N MET A 288 -6.59 -1.44 -21.33
CA MET A 288 -6.15 -2.76 -20.88
C MET A 288 -4.73 -2.65 -20.37
N TYR A 289 -4.48 -3.25 -19.20
CA TYR A 289 -3.17 -3.33 -18.57
C TYR A 289 -2.77 -4.80 -18.36
N PRO A 290 -2.57 -5.59 -19.43
CA PRO A 290 -2.04 -6.93 -19.28
C PRO A 290 -0.61 -6.90 -18.74
N LEU A 291 -0.40 -7.68 -17.68
CA LEU A 291 0.89 -8.10 -17.19
C LEU A 291 1.11 -9.54 -17.64
N TYR A 292 2.25 -9.81 -18.27
CA TYR A 292 2.63 -11.14 -18.73
C TYR A 292 3.83 -11.64 -17.93
N ILE A 293 3.71 -12.87 -17.44
CA ILE A 293 4.74 -13.57 -16.69
C ILE A 293 5.06 -14.87 -17.46
N PRO A 294 6.34 -15.21 -17.67
CA PRO A 294 6.70 -16.50 -18.24
C PRO A 294 6.17 -17.64 -17.38
N SER A 295 5.55 -18.63 -18.02
CA SER A 295 5.08 -19.83 -17.33
C SER A 295 6.25 -20.50 -16.58
N PRO A 296 6.00 -21.07 -15.38
CA PRO A 296 7.04 -21.72 -14.59
C PRO A 296 7.95 -22.64 -15.41
N GLY A 297 9.26 -22.54 -15.18
CA GLY A 297 10.29 -23.30 -15.88
C GLY A 297 10.85 -22.63 -17.15
N HIS A 298 10.21 -21.58 -17.69
CA HIS A 298 10.70 -20.84 -18.86
C HIS A 298 11.50 -19.60 -18.46
N THR A 299 12.44 -19.19 -19.31
CA THR A 299 13.26 -17.99 -19.13
C THR A 299 13.05 -17.03 -20.29
N LEU A 300 12.48 -15.85 -20.04
CA LEU A 300 12.25 -14.86 -21.10
C LEU A 300 13.54 -14.10 -21.43
N VAL A 301 14.03 -14.29 -22.65
CA VAL A 301 15.30 -13.72 -23.12
C VAL A 301 15.13 -12.67 -24.20
N LYS A 302 13.91 -12.47 -24.71
CA LYS A 302 13.66 -11.50 -25.78
C LYS A 302 12.22 -11.02 -25.79
N VAL A 303 12.01 -9.72 -25.97
CA VAL A 303 10.69 -9.09 -26.12
C VAL A 303 10.66 -8.31 -27.44
N VAL A 304 9.68 -8.61 -28.29
CA VAL A 304 9.51 -8.04 -29.63
C VAL A 304 8.07 -7.56 -29.86
N ASP A 305 7.88 -6.63 -30.80
CA ASP A 305 6.57 -6.25 -31.38
C ASP A 305 6.64 -6.57 -32.88
N GLY A 306 6.24 -7.79 -33.26
CA GLY A 306 6.52 -8.36 -34.57
C GLY A 306 8.02 -8.39 -34.86
N ASP A 307 8.45 -7.71 -35.93
CA ASP A 307 9.86 -7.65 -36.33
C ASP A 307 10.72 -6.68 -35.50
N LYS A 308 10.12 -5.89 -34.59
CA LYS A 308 10.83 -4.89 -33.80
C LYS A 308 11.27 -5.47 -32.47
N ILE A 309 12.58 -5.49 -32.22
CA ILE A 309 13.14 -5.88 -30.93
C ILE A 309 13.03 -4.70 -29.97
N LEU A 310 12.35 -4.90 -28.85
CA LEU A 310 12.27 -3.92 -27.76
C LEU A 310 13.41 -4.18 -26.76
N TRP A 311 13.62 -5.46 -26.43
CA TRP A 311 14.67 -5.90 -25.51
C TRP A 311 15.16 -7.31 -25.86
N GLU A 312 16.45 -7.56 -25.69
CA GLU A 312 17.09 -8.86 -25.89
C GLU A 312 18.15 -9.06 -24.82
N SER A 313 18.20 -10.28 -24.27
CA SER A 313 19.11 -10.68 -23.21
C SER A 313 20.56 -10.50 -23.62
N SER A 314 21.35 -9.95 -22.71
CA SER A 314 22.80 -9.88 -22.80
C SER A 314 23.42 -10.37 -21.49
N ASP A 315 24.61 -10.98 -21.52
CA ASP A 315 25.35 -11.35 -20.30
C ASP A 315 24.58 -12.17 -19.23
N GLY A 316 23.65 -13.03 -19.65
CA GLY A 316 22.84 -13.87 -18.74
C GLY A 316 21.66 -13.13 -18.10
N GLU A 317 21.32 -11.94 -18.61
CA GLU A 317 20.10 -11.23 -18.23
C GLU A 317 18.84 -12.01 -18.61
N TYR A 318 17.80 -11.86 -17.82
CA TYR A 318 16.48 -12.37 -18.16
C TYR A 318 15.40 -11.38 -17.75
N CYS A 319 14.31 -11.38 -18.50
CA CYS A 319 13.13 -10.62 -18.18
C CYS A 319 12.20 -11.48 -17.32
N LEU A 320 11.72 -10.90 -16.21
CA LEU A 320 10.80 -11.54 -15.28
C LEU A 320 9.34 -11.23 -15.65
N HIS A 321 9.08 -10.04 -16.18
CA HIS A 321 7.73 -9.52 -16.42
C HIS A 321 7.71 -8.52 -17.56
N ALA A 322 6.61 -8.52 -18.32
CA ALA A 322 6.30 -7.45 -19.25
C ALA A 322 4.89 -6.93 -19.00
N ASN A 323 4.76 -5.62 -18.79
CA ASN A 323 3.47 -4.94 -18.77
C ASN A 323 3.28 -4.17 -20.06
N ILE A 324 2.12 -4.35 -20.68
CA ILE A 324 1.76 -3.66 -21.92
C ILE A 324 0.52 -2.84 -21.63
N SER A 325 0.56 -1.55 -21.93
CA SER A 325 -0.57 -0.65 -21.75
C SER A 325 -0.96 -0.06 -23.10
N GLU A 326 -2.21 -0.31 -23.50
CA GLU A 326 -2.79 0.29 -24.70
C GLU A 326 -3.54 1.58 -24.35
N LEU A 327 -3.20 2.66 -25.05
CA LEU A 327 -3.76 3.98 -24.83
C LEU A 327 -4.79 4.33 -25.92
N GLU A 328 -5.67 5.27 -25.61
CA GLU A 328 -6.57 5.82 -26.63
C GLU A 328 -5.77 6.52 -27.72
N GLY A 329 -6.10 6.27 -28.99
CA GLY A 329 -5.36 6.80 -30.14
C GLY A 329 -4.31 5.85 -30.75
N GLY A 330 -4.10 4.67 -30.16
CA GLY A 330 -3.21 3.64 -30.71
C GLY A 330 -1.76 3.70 -30.21
N ASP A 331 -1.42 4.67 -29.36
CA ASP A 331 -0.16 4.69 -28.63
C ASP A 331 -0.09 3.50 -27.67
N ARG A 332 1.11 2.93 -27.50
CA ARG A 332 1.38 1.86 -26.53
C ARG A 332 2.55 2.26 -25.66
N ILE A 333 2.46 1.95 -24.38
CA ILE A 333 3.61 2.05 -23.46
C ILE A 333 3.84 0.67 -22.84
N VAL A 334 5.10 0.31 -22.67
CA VAL A 334 5.53 -0.98 -22.13
C VAL A 334 6.55 -0.73 -21.05
N TYR A 335 6.51 -1.50 -19.98
CA TYR A 335 7.67 -1.66 -19.12
C TYR A 335 7.98 -3.13 -18.89
N ILE A 336 9.26 -3.42 -18.69
CA ILE A 336 9.74 -4.76 -18.38
C ILE A 336 10.64 -4.75 -17.15
N PHE A 337 10.58 -5.83 -16.38
CA PHE A 337 11.50 -6.07 -15.26
C PHE A 337 12.57 -7.04 -15.70
N VAL A 338 13.82 -6.60 -15.63
CA VAL A 338 14.99 -7.38 -16.01
C VAL A 338 15.85 -7.60 -14.78
N TYR A 339 16.44 -8.79 -14.69
CA TYR A 339 17.52 -9.07 -13.77
C TYR A 339 18.76 -9.48 -14.57
N GLY A 340 19.90 -8.86 -14.24
CA GLY A 340 21.21 -9.27 -14.75
C GLY A 340 22.16 -9.64 -13.62
N PRO A 341 22.98 -10.69 -13.77
CA PRO A 341 23.97 -11.07 -12.75
C PRO A 341 24.95 -9.95 -12.37
N LYS A 342 25.28 -9.07 -13.32
CA LYS A 342 26.18 -7.93 -13.13
C LYS A 342 25.45 -6.61 -12.86
N THR A 343 24.31 -6.41 -13.51
CA THR A 343 23.54 -5.16 -13.51
C THR A 343 22.49 -5.09 -12.41
N GLY A 344 22.18 -6.22 -11.78
CA GLY A 344 21.14 -6.32 -10.76
C GLY A 344 19.75 -6.18 -11.35
N ARG A 345 18.84 -5.59 -10.58
CA ARG A 345 17.44 -5.38 -10.96
C ARG A 345 17.30 -4.09 -11.75
N GLN A 346 16.72 -4.18 -12.95
CA GLN A 346 16.50 -3.05 -13.86
C GLN A 346 15.04 -2.98 -14.34
N ILE A 347 14.57 -1.76 -14.60
CA ILE A 347 13.28 -1.52 -15.24
C ILE A 347 13.53 -0.76 -16.55
N PHE A 348 13.05 -1.31 -17.67
CA PHE A 348 13.08 -0.61 -18.95
C PHE A 348 11.69 -0.15 -19.32
N TYR A 349 11.57 1.07 -19.82
CA TYR A 349 10.32 1.66 -20.28
C TYR A 349 10.40 1.95 -21.78
N PHE A 350 9.34 1.65 -22.50
CA PHE A 350 9.22 1.87 -23.93
C PHE A 350 7.93 2.60 -24.24
N ARG A 351 7.98 3.45 -25.25
CA ARG A 351 6.81 4.13 -25.82
C ARG A 351 6.80 3.94 -27.31
N ARG A 352 5.63 3.56 -27.84
CA ARG A 352 5.32 3.57 -29.27
C ARG A 352 4.59 4.85 -29.59
N GLN A 353 5.21 5.69 -30.41
CA GLN A 353 4.65 6.92 -30.94
C GLN A 353 4.88 6.94 -32.45
N ASP A 354 3.85 7.29 -33.24
CA ASP A 354 3.94 7.34 -34.71
C ASP A 354 4.46 6.03 -35.34
N ASN A 355 4.04 4.88 -34.80
CA ASN A 355 4.50 3.54 -35.18
C ASN A 355 6.01 3.27 -34.97
N GLN A 356 6.69 4.08 -34.16
CA GLN A 356 8.10 3.86 -33.80
C GLN A 356 8.24 3.67 -32.29
N TRP A 357 9.02 2.66 -31.91
CA TRP A 357 9.40 2.42 -30.52
C TRP A 357 10.62 3.23 -30.15
N ARG A 358 10.61 3.80 -28.94
CA ARG A 358 11.80 4.33 -28.27
C ARG A 358 11.80 3.96 -26.80
N THR A 359 12.99 3.83 -26.23
CA THR A 359 13.18 3.78 -24.78
C THR A 359 12.89 5.15 -24.19
N VAL A 360 12.19 5.19 -23.08
CA VAL A 360 11.85 6.41 -22.33
C VAL A 360 12.24 6.23 -20.86
N ASP A 361 12.27 7.31 -20.09
CA ASP A 361 12.43 7.22 -18.64
C ASP A 361 11.07 7.03 -17.93
N LEU A 362 11.13 6.80 -16.61
CA LEU A 362 9.94 6.68 -15.77
C LEU A 362 9.08 7.95 -15.80
N HIS A 363 9.69 9.13 -15.93
CA HIS A 363 8.96 10.41 -15.90
C HIS A 363 8.07 10.54 -17.14
N GLU A 364 8.61 10.30 -18.35
CA GLU A 364 7.83 10.30 -19.58
C GLU A 364 6.80 9.16 -19.58
N TYR A 365 7.17 7.96 -19.15
CA TYR A 365 6.24 6.83 -19.03
C TYR A 365 5.03 7.18 -18.16
N SER A 366 5.27 7.68 -16.94
CA SER A 366 4.24 8.06 -15.99
C SER A 366 3.41 9.24 -16.46
N ALA A 367 4.02 10.21 -17.16
CA ALA A 367 3.31 11.34 -17.73
C ALA A 367 2.25 10.90 -18.75
N VAL A 368 2.61 9.96 -19.63
CA VAL A 368 1.68 9.40 -20.61
C VAL A 368 0.61 8.54 -19.94
N LEU A 369 1.00 7.67 -19.00
CA LEU A 369 0.07 6.79 -18.26
C LEU A 369 -1.04 7.58 -17.58
N THR A 370 -0.66 8.63 -16.86
CA THR A 370 -1.56 9.41 -15.98
C THR A 370 -2.19 10.61 -16.68
N GLY A 371 -1.77 10.92 -17.90
CA GLY A 371 -2.19 12.10 -18.64
C GLY A 371 -1.66 13.39 -18.01
N ARG A 372 -0.47 13.38 -17.41
CA ARG A 372 0.12 14.46 -16.60
C ARG A 372 0.22 15.81 -17.33
N ASP A 373 0.29 15.77 -18.66
CA ASP A 373 0.40 16.96 -19.51
C ASP A 373 -0.94 17.44 -20.09
N ASP A 374 -2.06 16.94 -19.57
CA ASP A 374 -3.40 17.36 -20.01
C ASP A 374 -3.62 18.88 -19.78
N PRO A 375 -4.17 19.61 -20.77
CA PRO A 375 -4.47 21.04 -20.65
C PRO A 375 -5.42 21.43 -19.51
N MET A 376 -6.14 20.49 -18.90
CA MET A 376 -6.98 20.75 -17.71
C MET A 376 -6.15 21.18 -16.50
N TYR A 377 -4.87 20.80 -16.46
CA TYR A 377 -3.96 21.17 -15.40
C TYR A 377 -3.51 22.62 -15.57
N THR A 378 -3.74 23.41 -14.53
CA THR A 378 -3.52 24.86 -14.54
C THR A 378 -2.52 25.31 -13.49
N HIS A 379 -2.08 24.39 -12.63
CA HIS A 379 -1.18 24.61 -11.52
C HIS A 379 -0.06 23.59 -11.54
N LYS A 380 1.00 23.85 -10.76
CA LYS A 380 2.05 22.89 -10.47
C LYS A 380 1.98 22.49 -9.00
N GLY A 381 2.17 21.21 -8.75
CA GLY A 381 2.48 20.70 -7.41
C GLY A 381 3.95 20.94 -7.06
N ASN A 382 4.26 21.14 -5.79
CA ASN A 382 5.65 21.24 -5.31
C ASN A 382 6.16 19.93 -4.66
N GLY A 383 5.35 18.87 -4.68
CA GLY A 383 5.68 17.57 -4.09
C GLY A 383 5.73 17.55 -2.56
N LYS A 384 5.46 18.67 -1.88
CA LYS A 384 5.51 18.75 -0.43
C LYS A 384 4.19 18.27 0.16
N ILE A 385 4.28 17.20 0.94
CA ILE A 385 3.22 16.75 1.83
C ILE A 385 3.67 17.09 3.25
N ILE A 386 2.77 17.58 4.09
CA ILE A 386 3.04 17.86 5.50
C ILE A 386 2.18 16.95 6.37
N MET A 387 2.80 16.36 7.38
CA MET A 387 2.13 15.54 8.38
C MET A 387 1.67 16.37 9.58
N GLY A 388 0.52 16.01 10.14
CA GLY A 388 -0.03 16.50 11.40
C GLY A 388 -0.75 15.38 12.15
N SER A 389 -1.45 15.72 13.23
CA SER A 389 -2.34 14.78 13.91
C SER A 389 -3.45 15.51 14.67
N PHE A 390 -4.45 14.77 15.12
CA PHE A 390 -5.49 15.23 16.05
C PHE A 390 -5.97 14.06 16.91
N LYS A 391 -6.72 14.33 17.99
CA LYS A 391 -7.34 13.27 18.81
C LYS A 391 -8.81 13.14 18.49
N ASN A 392 -9.24 11.92 18.18
CA ASN A 392 -10.64 11.67 17.89
C ASN A 392 -11.49 11.59 19.18
N ARG A 393 -12.79 11.34 19.00
CA ARG A 393 -13.76 11.21 20.11
C ARG A 393 -13.40 10.11 21.12
N GLN A 394 -12.63 9.10 20.71
CA GLN A 394 -12.18 8.00 21.55
C GLN A 394 -10.83 8.29 22.23
N GLY A 395 -10.22 9.45 21.95
CA GLY A 395 -8.89 9.83 22.42
C GLY A 395 -7.75 9.21 21.61
N LEU A 396 -8.05 8.51 20.51
CA LEU A 396 -7.04 7.95 19.60
C LEU A 396 -6.38 9.07 18.81
N ARG A 397 -5.05 9.01 18.66
CA ARG A 397 -4.32 9.92 17.78
C ARG A 397 -4.49 9.47 16.34
N LEU A 398 -5.03 10.35 15.51
CA LEU A 398 -5.14 10.14 14.06
C LEU A 398 -4.09 10.97 13.33
N THR A 399 -3.32 10.33 12.46
CA THR A 399 -2.29 10.99 11.64
C THR A 399 -2.94 11.61 10.41
N SER A 400 -2.66 12.90 10.17
CA SER A 400 -3.24 13.68 9.07
C SER A 400 -2.19 14.26 8.14
N TYR A 401 -2.60 14.61 6.93
CA TYR A 401 -1.75 15.00 5.82
C TYR A 401 -2.33 16.21 5.09
N ALA A 402 -1.47 17.08 4.60
CA ALA A 402 -1.86 18.14 3.67
C ALA A 402 -0.81 18.34 2.57
N SER A 403 -1.26 18.60 1.35
CA SER A 403 -0.42 19.07 0.25
C SER A 403 -1.08 20.28 -0.39
N LYS A 404 -0.36 21.40 -0.41
CA LYS A 404 -0.92 22.72 -0.77
C LYS A 404 -0.26 23.27 -2.01
N VAL A 405 -1.04 24.02 -2.78
CA VAL A 405 -0.57 24.74 -3.96
C VAL A 405 -0.76 26.24 -3.79
N GLU A 406 0.09 27.01 -4.47
CA GLU A 406 -0.06 28.46 -4.53
C GLU A 406 -1.37 28.83 -5.24
N ASN A 407 -2.03 29.88 -4.77
CA ASN A 407 -3.29 30.39 -5.34
C ASN A 407 -4.40 29.33 -5.51
N ALA A 408 -4.48 28.39 -4.57
CA ALA A 408 -5.44 27.28 -4.64
C ALA A 408 -6.90 27.74 -4.85
N LYS A 409 -7.58 27.10 -5.82
CA LYS A 409 -9.00 27.28 -6.16
C LYS A 409 -9.96 26.79 -5.08
N GLY A 410 -9.47 25.92 -4.20
CA GLY A 410 -10.26 25.25 -3.18
C GLY A 410 -9.48 24.16 -2.48
N ASP A 411 -10.18 23.41 -1.64
CA ASP A 411 -9.64 22.34 -0.80
C ASP A 411 -10.37 21.03 -1.10
N PHE A 412 -9.61 19.97 -1.34
CA PHE A 412 -10.07 18.59 -1.34
C PHE A 412 -9.79 17.97 0.03
N ILE A 413 -10.79 17.32 0.60
CA ILE A 413 -10.64 16.47 1.78
C ILE A 413 -10.83 15.03 1.34
N MET A 414 -9.77 14.24 1.41
CA MET A 414 -9.61 12.94 0.77
C MET A 414 -9.64 11.81 1.80
N ILE A 415 -10.56 10.85 1.63
CA ILE A 415 -10.76 9.73 2.57
C ILE A 415 -10.42 8.40 1.88
N HIS A 416 -9.45 7.68 2.43
CA HIS A 416 -8.93 6.43 1.86
C HIS A 416 -9.88 5.23 2.10
N GLY A 417 -9.59 4.12 1.42
CA GLY A 417 -10.33 2.87 1.51
C GLY A 417 -9.96 2.00 2.72
N ILE A 418 -10.47 0.77 2.76
CA ILE A 418 -10.11 -0.17 3.82
C ILE A 418 -8.68 -0.70 3.64
N ARG A 419 -8.04 -1.18 4.72
CA ARG A 419 -6.74 -1.89 4.75
C ARG A 419 -5.49 -1.04 4.52
N GLY A 420 -5.59 0.09 3.83
CA GLY A 420 -4.46 0.98 3.51
C GLY A 420 -4.35 2.19 4.43
N GLY A 421 -4.12 3.35 3.82
CA GLY A 421 -3.92 4.66 4.44
C GLY A 421 -3.92 5.75 3.37
N PHE A 422 -3.74 7.01 3.76
CA PHE A 422 -3.74 8.16 2.84
C PHE A 422 -2.65 8.06 1.77
N ILE A 423 -1.41 7.79 2.18
CA ILE A 423 -0.26 7.70 1.26
C ILE A 423 -0.45 6.58 0.21
N PRO A 424 -0.69 5.30 0.58
CA PRO A 424 -0.83 4.22 -0.40
C PRO A 424 -2.06 4.31 -1.31
N ASP A 425 -3.09 5.07 -0.94
CA ASP A 425 -4.28 5.22 -1.77
C ASP A 425 -4.23 6.42 -2.72
N PHE A 426 -3.42 7.44 -2.43
CA PHE A 426 -3.43 8.70 -3.18
C PHE A 426 -2.09 9.12 -3.79
N CYS A 427 -0.97 8.56 -3.33
CA CYS A 427 0.34 8.72 -3.96
C CYS A 427 0.60 7.57 -4.96
N ALA A 428 1.54 7.76 -5.89
CA ALA A 428 1.97 6.68 -6.78
C ALA A 428 2.98 5.77 -6.06
N SER A 429 3.06 4.53 -6.51
CA SER A 429 4.11 3.61 -6.07
C SER A 429 5.46 4.01 -6.69
N ASN A 430 6.51 4.12 -5.88
CA ASN A 430 7.87 4.30 -6.38
C ASN A 430 8.40 2.96 -6.91
N MET A 431 8.18 2.72 -8.20
CA MET A 431 8.46 1.44 -8.87
C MET A 431 9.93 1.01 -8.72
N THR A 432 10.87 1.94 -8.95
CA THR A 432 12.31 1.69 -8.87
C THR A 432 12.71 1.30 -7.46
N TRP A 433 12.34 2.11 -6.46
CA TRP A 433 12.70 1.87 -5.07
C TRP A 433 12.18 0.51 -4.59
N ASN A 434 10.94 0.16 -4.95
CA ASN A 434 10.32 -1.10 -4.56
C ASN A 434 10.95 -2.31 -5.26
N TYR A 435 11.13 -2.24 -6.58
CA TYR A 435 11.66 -3.36 -7.34
C TYR A 435 13.10 -3.68 -6.93
N GLU A 436 13.96 -2.66 -6.75
CA GLU A 436 15.32 -2.84 -6.23
C GLU A 436 15.36 -3.65 -4.93
N ARG A 437 14.44 -3.36 -3.99
CA ARG A 437 14.43 -3.95 -2.64
C ARG A 437 13.72 -5.30 -2.55
N TYR A 438 12.52 -5.39 -3.11
CA TYR A 438 11.65 -6.55 -2.95
C TYR A 438 11.66 -7.48 -4.16
N GLY A 439 12.10 -7.01 -5.34
CA GLY A 439 12.00 -7.77 -6.59
C GLY A 439 10.55 -8.02 -6.98
N TYR A 440 10.31 -9.03 -7.82
CA TYR A 440 8.97 -9.55 -8.08
C TYR A 440 9.05 -10.96 -8.67
N ASP A 441 9.75 -11.87 -8.02
CA ASP A 441 10.18 -13.14 -8.65
C ASP A 441 9.13 -14.25 -8.49
N LEU A 442 7.91 -14.03 -9.00
CA LEU A 442 6.79 -14.98 -8.89
C LEU A 442 7.02 -16.31 -9.61
N SER A 443 7.73 -16.24 -10.73
CA SER A 443 8.18 -17.36 -11.53
C SER A 443 9.66 -17.10 -11.76
N PRO A 444 10.53 -17.46 -10.81
CA PRO A 444 11.95 -17.18 -10.95
C PRO A 444 12.46 -17.89 -12.21
N ALA A 445 13.36 -17.25 -12.96
CA ALA A 445 13.96 -17.82 -14.17
C ALA A 445 14.92 -18.95 -13.79
N VAL A 446 14.35 -20.08 -13.39
CA VAL A 446 15.04 -21.27 -12.92
C VAL A 446 15.10 -22.27 -14.06
N ASN A 447 16.30 -22.80 -14.31
CA ASN A 447 16.45 -23.91 -15.21
C ASN A 447 15.89 -25.18 -14.53
N PRO A 448 14.89 -25.88 -15.10
CA PRO A 448 14.32 -27.07 -14.50
C PRO A 448 15.31 -28.24 -14.36
N LEU A 449 16.48 -28.17 -15.02
CA LEU A 449 17.58 -29.13 -14.89
C LEU A 449 18.35 -29.04 -13.56
N GLY A 450 18.18 -27.97 -12.79
CA GLY A 450 18.94 -27.76 -11.55
C GLY A 450 19.96 -26.63 -11.62
N GLY A 451 20.79 -26.57 -10.57
CA GLY A 451 21.93 -25.65 -10.48
C GLY A 451 21.54 -24.21 -10.16
N TYR A 452 20.37 -23.96 -9.58
CA TYR A 452 19.97 -22.60 -9.19
C TYR A 452 20.97 -22.02 -8.21
N THR A 453 21.48 -20.84 -8.56
CA THR A 453 22.23 -19.98 -7.66
C THR A 453 21.35 -18.79 -7.35
N ALA A 454 21.06 -18.57 -6.07
CA ALA A 454 20.26 -17.43 -5.67
C ALA A 454 20.96 -16.13 -6.07
N PRO A 455 20.24 -15.18 -6.71
CA PRO A 455 20.79 -13.85 -6.93
C PRO A 455 21.11 -13.20 -5.57
N PRO A 456 22.15 -12.35 -5.48
CA PRO A 456 22.43 -11.61 -4.25
C PRO A 456 21.18 -10.90 -3.78
N GLU A 457 20.72 -11.21 -2.57
CA GLU A 457 19.56 -10.54 -2.00
C GLU A 457 19.94 -9.14 -1.57
N PHE A 458 19.01 -8.21 -1.75
CA PHE A 458 19.15 -6.86 -1.22
C PHE A 458 19.28 -6.95 0.32
N PRO A 459 20.26 -6.27 0.96
CA PRO A 459 20.48 -6.39 2.39
C PRO A 459 19.21 -6.06 3.19
N ASN A 460 18.92 -6.86 4.22
CA ASN A 460 17.71 -6.66 5.03
C ASN A 460 17.71 -5.31 5.75
N ALA A 461 18.89 -4.79 6.11
CA ALA A 461 19.03 -3.43 6.62
C ALA A 461 18.47 -2.40 5.64
N ASP A 462 18.84 -2.47 4.36
CA ASP A 462 18.36 -1.52 3.35
C ASP A 462 16.87 -1.72 2.98
N LYS A 463 16.32 -2.91 3.20
CA LYS A 463 14.88 -3.20 3.05
C LYS A 463 14.02 -2.62 4.18
N TYR A 464 14.54 -2.46 5.39
CA TYR A 464 13.72 -2.19 6.58
C TYR A 464 14.12 -0.96 7.39
N ARG A 465 15.34 -0.42 7.22
CA ARG A 465 15.86 0.69 8.05
C ARG A 465 14.95 1.90 8.11
N TYR A 466 14.34 2.29 6.99
CA TYR A 466 13.44 3.43 6.91
C TYR A 466 12.23 3.34 7.88
N ILE A 467 11.84 2.13 8.32
CA ILE A 467 10.72 1.92 9.25
C ILE A 467 11.04 2.48 10.64
N PHE A 468 12.31 2.40 11.03
CA PHE A 468 12.80 2.71 12.38
C PHE A 468 13.60 4.01 12.45
N GLN A 469 14.23 4.40 11.34
CA GLN A 469 15.20 5.50 11.30
C GLN A 469 14.61 6.86 11.64
N ASP A 470 13.34 7.07 11.35
CA ASP A 470 12.68 8.35 11.59
C ASP A 470 11.36 8.16 12.35
N PRO A 471 11.16 8.86 13.49
CA PRO A 471 9.90 8.82 14.20
C PRO A 471 8.84 9.72 13.54
N LEU A 472 9.24 10.59 12.59
CA LEU A 472 8.50 11.63 11.88
C LEU A 472 7.13 11.95 12.48
N THR A 473 7.10 12.88 13.43
CA THR A 473 5.85 13.42 14.01
C THR A 473 5.32 14.63 13.23
N HIS A 474 6.18 15.20 12.38
CA HIS A 474 5.94 16.37 11.51
C HIS A 474 6.93 16.31 10.33
N GLY A 475 6.58 16.88 9.17
CA GLY A 475 7.47 16.86 7.98
C GLY A 475 6.87 16.12 6.79
N ASN A 476 7.71 15.68 5.86
CA ASN A 476 7.27 15.02 4.62
C ASN A 476 7.07 13.51 4.82
N PRO A 477 5.83 12.98 4.82
CA PRO A 477 5.56 11.56 5.03
C PRO A 477 6.19 10.62 3.99
N LEU A 478 6.58 11.13 2.82
CA LEU A 478 7.26 10.32 1.80
C LEU A 478 8.66 9.88 2.25
N GLU A 479 9.27 10.55 3.22
CA GLU A 479 10.54 10.11 3.84
C GLU A 479 10.37 8.84 4.67
N LEU A 480 9.21 8.65 5.33
CA LEU A 480 8.82 7.40 6.02
C LEU A 480 8.30 6.34 5.07
N SER A 481 7.88 6.75 3.89
CA SER A 481 7.21 5.90 2.92
C SER A 481 7.88 6.00 1.56
N PRO A 482 9.21 5.77 1.45
CA PRO A 482 9.94 5.91 0.18
C PRO A 482 9.49 4.90 -0.89
N ARG A 483 8.64 3.94 -0.51
CA ARG A 483 7.84 3.07 -1.37
C ARG A 483 6.85 3.82 -2.26
N TYR A 484 6.55 5.07 -1.93
CA TYR A 484 5.61 5.91 -2.66
C TYR A 484 6.27 7.21 -3.07
N GLU A 485 5.72 7.82 -4.11
CA GLU A 485 6.15 9.09 -4.65
C GLU A 485 4.95 9.98 -4.99
N TYR A 486 5.20 11.28 -4.99
CA TYR A 486 4.18 12.26 -5.32
C TYR A 486 3.79 12.21 -6.80
N GLU A 487 4.78 12.08 -7.68
CA GLU A 487 4.60 12.16 -9.12
C GLU A 487 3.76 11.01 -9.66
N GLY A 488 2.82 11.30 -10.56
CA GLY A 488 1.92 10.30 -11.16
C GLY A 488 0.76 9.84 -10.26
N GLY A 489 0.72 10.27 -8.99
CA GLY A 489 -0.39 9.99 -8.08
C GLY A 489 -1.61 10.88 -8.33
N ILE A 490 -2.79 10.45 -7.90
CA ILE A 490 -4.00 11.29 -7.95
C ILE A 490 -3.89 12.53 -7.06
N LEU A 491 -3.06 12.47 -6.00
CA LEU A 491 -2.73 13.62 -5.18
C LEU A 491 -2.05 14.73 -6.01
N GLU A 492 -1.08 14.39 -6.85
CA GLU A 492 -0.47 15.33 -7.79
C GLU A 492 -1.54 15.88 -8.74
N ALA A 493 -2.36 15.01 -9.32
CA ALA A 493 -3.39 15.44 -10.27
C ALA A 493 -4.34 16.49 -9.66
N ILE A 494 -4.78 16.30 -8.41
CA ILE A 494 -5.61 17.27 -7.68
C ILE A 494 -4.88 18.59 -7.45
N ASN A 495 -3.61 18.55 -7.08
CA ASN A 495 -2.79 19.75 -6.94
C ASN A 495 -2.61 20.48 -8.28
N ARG A 496 -2.36 19.75 -9.38
CA ARG A 496 -2.25 20.32 -10.73
C ARG A 496 -3.56 20.90 -11.27
N LEU A 497 -4.71 20.39 -10.80
CA LEU A 497 -6.02 21.02 -11.02
C LEU A 497 -6.17 22.36 -10.26
N GLY A 498 -5.28 22.65 -9.31
CA GLY A 498 -5.24 23.88 -8.53
C GLY A 498 -5.89 23.78 -7.16
N TYR A 499 -6.03 22.59 -6.59
CA TYR A 499 -6.65 22.40 -5.28
C TYR A 499 -5.61 22.00 -4.24
N ASN A 500 -5.79 22.50 -3.01
CA ASN A 500 -5.13 21.88 -1.86
C ASN A 500 -5.75 20.50 -1.62
N ALA A 501 -4.98 19.59 -1.05
CA ALA A 501 -5.44 18.28 -0.66
C ALA A 501 -5.15 18.07 0.83
N TYR A 502 -6.14 17.57 1.56
CA TYR A 502 -6.06 17.21 2.96
C TYR A 502 -6.58 15.78 3.12
N GLY A 503 -6.06 15.04 4.08
CA GLY A 503 -6.62 13.74 4.45
C GLY A 503 -6.01 13.23 5.73
N PHE A 504 -6.40 12.04 6.15
CA PHE A 504 -5.88 11.40 7.35
C PHE A 504 -5.99 9.89 7.23
N ASP A 505 -5.19 9.19 8.02
CA ASP A 505 -5.34 7.75 8.19
C ASP A 505 -6.49 7.48 9.16
N LEU A 506 -7.49 6.71 8.73
CA LEU A 506 -8.60 6.26 9.56
C LEU A 506 -8.08 5.52 10.81
N GLN A 507 -8.85 5.47 11.89
CA GLN A 507 -8.44 4.70 13.07
C GLN A 507 -8.12 3.24 12.71
N SER A 508 -7.07 2.69 13.32
CA SER A 508 -6.55 1.35 13.02
C SER A 508 -5.96 1.15 11.60
N HIS A 509 -5.71 2.22 10.87
CA HIS A 509 -5.11 2.24 9.53
C HIS A 509 -3.86 3.11 9.50
N GLY A 510 -2.99 2.89 8.51
CA GLY A 510 -1.76 3.66 8.32
C GLY A 510 -0.95 3.90 9.60
N LEU A 511 -0.66 5.17 9.88
CA LEU A 511 0.06 5.66 11.06
C LEU A 511 -0.87 6.13 12.20
N SER A 512 -2.18 5.88 12.10
CA SER A 512 -3.13 6.22 13.15
C SER A 512 -3.21 5.15 14.22
N ASP A 513 -3.54 5.56 15.45
CA ASP A 513 -3.71 4.64 16.57
C ASP A 513 -4.80 3.62 16.27
N SER A 514 -4.61 2.39 16.78
CA SER A 514 -5.57 1.31 16.60
C SER A 514 -6.60 1.24 17.72
N ALA A 515 -7.87 1.26 17.34
CA ALA A 515 -8.96 0.92 18.25
C ALA A 515 -8.78 -0.52 18.74
N GLN A 516 -8.79 -0.70 20.07
CA GLN A 516 -8.64 -2.00 20.73
C GLN A 516 -7.34 -2.75 20.40
N GLY A 517 -6.30 -2.08 19.89
CA GLY A 517 -5.03 -2.73 19.56
C GLY A 517 -5.06 -3.60 18.30
N ILE A 518 -6.10 -3.53 17.46
CA ILE A 518 -6.28 -4.40 16.28
C ILE A 518 -6.25 -3.55 15.01
N ARG A 519 -5.44 -3.93 14.02
CA ARG A 519 -5.40 -3.26 12.71
C ARG A 519 -6.67 -3.52 11.90
N CYS A 520 -7.06 -2.57 11.05
CA CYS A 520 -8.22 -2.70 10.16
C CYS A 520 -9.52 -3.07 10.91
N HIS A 521 -9.67 -2.56 12.14
CA HIS A 521 -10.79 -2.85 13.02
C HIS A 521 -11.28 -1.59 13.73
N THR A 522 -12.59 -1.47 13.88
CA THR A 522 -13.23 -0.42 14.70
C THR A 522 -14.25 -1.06 15.62
N LYS A 523 -14.47 -0.44 16.79
CA LYS A 523 -15.53 -0.86 17.72
C LYS A 523 -16.92 -0.59 17.12
N ASN A 524 -17.08 0.55 16.46
CA ASN A 524 -18.30 0.94 15.78
C ASN A 524 -17.95 1.62 14.45
N PHE A 525 -18.61 1.22 13.36
CA PHE A 525 -18.40 1.84 12.05
C PHE A 525 -18.65 3.36 12.07
N LYS A 526 -19.59 3.84 12.90
CA LYS A 526 -19.87 5.27 13.06
C LYS A 526 -18.71 6.07 13.64
N ASP A 527 -17.76 5.44 14.33
CA ASP A 527 -16.56 6.15 14.82
C ASP A 527 -15.77 6.74 13.64
N TYR A 528 -15.62 6.01 12.53
CA TYR A 528 -15.00 6.54 11.31
C TYR A 528 -15.76 7.75 10.74
N VAL A 529 -17.09 7.75 10.82
CA VAL A 529 -17.92 8.85 10.33
C VAL A 529 -17.69 10.11 11.17
N TYR A 530 -17.61 9.95 12.50
CA TYR A 530 -17.27 11.06 13.39
C TYR A 530 -15.85 11.56 13.18
N ASP A 531 -14.87 10.67 12.95
CA ASP A 531 -13.50 11.07 12.61
C ASP A 531 -13.46 11.96 11.34
N VAL A 532 -14.20 11.56 10.29
CA VAL A 532 -14.32 12.33 9.05
C VAL A 532 -14.96 13.70 9.31
N LEU A 533 -16.06 13.76 10.06
CA LEU A 533 -16.73 15.03 10.39
C LEU A 533 -15.84 15.97 11.19
N GLN A 534 -15.12 15.44 12.18
CA GLN A 534 -14.16 16.21 12.96
C GLN A 534 -13.05 16.76 12.08
N PHE A 535 -12.47 15.94 11.21
CA PHE A 535 -11.40 16.38 10.31
C PHE A 535 -11.87 17.47 9.34
N ILE A 536 -13.10 17.37 8.82
CA ILE A 536 -13.71 18.43 8.00
C ILE A 536 -13.79 19.75 8.77
N SER A 537 -14.24 19.72 10.03
CA SER A 537 -14.27 20.92 10.88
C SER A 537 -12.87 21.50 11.11
N ILE A 538 -11.87 20.67 11.41
CA ILE A 538 -10.47 21.09 11.62
C ILE A 538 -9.92 21.82 10.38
N VAL A 539 -10.12 21.26 9.19
CA VAL A 539 -9.66 21.86 7.93
C VAL A 539 -10.37 23.20 7.68
N LYS A 540 -11.70 23.24 7.82
CA LYS A 540 -12.51 24.46 7.62
C LYS A 540 -12.17 25.58 8.60
N ARG A 541 -11.74 25.25 9.82
CA ARG A 541 -11.28 26.22 10.83
C ARG A 541 -9.82 26.64 10.66
N GLY A 542 -9.10 26.12 9.66
CA GLY A 542 -7.68 26.41 9.45
C GLY A 542 -6.78 25.85 10.55
N LYS A 543 -7.21 24.78 11.25
CA LYS A 543 -6.53 24.18 12.40
C LYS A 543 -5.76 22.90 12.08
N PHE A 544 -5.53 22.63 10.80
CA PHE A 544 -4.70 21.51 10.38
C PHE A 544 -3.32 21.57 11.03
N GLY A 545 -2.88 20.45 11.60
CA GLY A 545 -1.57 20.31 12.25
C GLY A 545 -1.57 20.60 13.75
N ASP A 546 -2.68 21.03 14.34
CA ASP A 546 -2.81 21.21 15.79
C ASP A 546 -3.17 19.87 16.49
N PRO A 547 -2.22 19.22 17.19
CA PRO A 547 -2.45 17.93 17.84
C PRO A 547 -3.36 18.04 19.08
N SER A 548 -3.68 19.25 19.53
CA SER A 548 -4.59 19.48 20.66
C SER A 548 -6.06 19.44 20.27
N GLU A 549 -6.37 19.42 18.97
CA GLU A 549 -7.75 19.32 18.47
C GLU A 549 -8.40 18.02 18.94
N THR A 550 -9.52 18.16 19.66
CA THR A 550 -10.35 17.07 20.20
C THR A 550 -11.77 17.15 19.67
N TRP A 551 -12.55 16.07 19.83
CA TRP A 551 -13.96 16.08 19.44
C TRP A 551 -14.75 17.15 20.19
N ASP A 552 -15.39 18.05 19.45
CA ASP A 552 -16.33 19.03 19.97
C ASP A 552 -17.55 19.06 19.03
N GLU A 553 -18.70 18.64 19.55
CA GLU A 553 -19.94 18.53 18.80
C GLU A 553 -20.41 19.89 18.26
N THR A 554 -20.22 20.95 19.04
CA THR A 554 -20.63 22.30 18.65
C THR A 554 -19.78 22.84 17.51
N LEU A 555 -18.48 22.53 17.51
CA LEU A 555 -17.58 22.86 16.41
C LEU A 555 -17.78 21.95 15.21
N VAL A 556 -18.24 20.72 15.38
CA VAL A 556 -18.47 19.82 14.25
C VAL A 556 -19.72 20.22 13.48
N TYR A 557 -20.84 20.46 14.16
CA TYR A 557 -22.12 20.79 13.51
C TYR A 557 -22.38 22.31 13.39
N GLY A 558 -21.48 23.14 13.91
CA GLY A 558 -21.54 24.59 13.83
C GLY A 558 -21.27 25.15 12.42
N SER A 559 -21.67 26.40 12.22
CA SER A 559 -21.39 27.13 10.99
C SER A 559 -19.97 27.67 10.98
N HIS A 560 -19.21 27.29 9.94
CA HIS A 560 -17.87 27.81 9.67
C HIS A 560 -17.89 28.51 8.32
N LYS A 561 -17.37 29.74 8.26
CA LYS A 561 -17.26 30.47 7.01
C LYS A 561 -16.32 29.72 6.07
N LEU A 562 -16.84 29.31 4.92
CA LEU A 562 -16.04 28.71 3.85
C LEU A 562 -15.26 29.83 3.15
N GLU A 563 -14.00 30.04 3.52
CA GLU A 563 -13.13 30.99 2.81
C GLU A 563 -12.83 30.51 1.38
N ARG A 564 -12.88 29.19 1.16
CA ARG A 564 -12.56 28.51 -0.10
C ARG A 564 -13.56 27.39 -0.36
N ARG A 565 -13.71 27.02 -1.62
CA ARG A 565 -14.53 25.88 -2.04
C ARG A 565 -13.97 24.59 -1.45
N THR A 566 -14.78 23.79 -0.76
CA THR A 566 -14.37 22.51 -0.17
C THR A 566 -15.08 21.33 -0.85
N VAL A 567 -14.34 20.33 -1.31
CA VAL A 567 -14.87 19.11 -1.93
C VAL A 567 -14.43 17.89 -1.12
N LEU A 568 -15.36 17.00 -0.79
CA LEU A 568 -15.02 15.68 -0.25
C LEU A 568 -14.74 14.73 -1.41
N TYR A 569 -13.61 14.03 -1.35
CA TYR A 569 -13.28 12.97 -2.29
C TYR A 569 -12.97 11.69 -1.51
N ALA A 570 -13.48 10.54 -1.96
CA ALA A 570 -13.10 9.28 -1.36
C ALA A 570 -13.16 8.10 -2.33
N ASN A 571 -12.36 7.08 -2.00
CA ASN A 571 -12.31 5.82 -2.74
C ASN A 571 -12.79 4.65 -1.87
N SER A 572 -13.45 3.65 -2.46
CA SER A 572 -13.79 2.39 -1.77
C SER A 572 -14.60 2.61 -0.48
N MET A 573 -14.17 2.04 0.66
CA MET A 573 -14.80 2.26 1.98
C MET A 573 -14.96 3.76 2.31
N GLY A 574 -14.02 4.61 1.91
CA GLY A 574 -14.13 6.06 2.10
C GLY A 574 -15.36 6.65 1.42
N GLY A 575 -15.78 6.12 0.27
CA GLY A 575 -17.00 6.52 -0.44
C GLY A 575 -18.27 6.29 0.38
N ASN A 576 -18.30 5.24 1.19
CA ASN A 576 -19.36 4.99 2.16
C ASN A 576 -19.33 6.05 3.27
N LEU A 577 -18.14 6.31 3.82
CA LEU A 577 -17.94 7.22 4.95
C LEU A 577 -18.38 8.65 4.62
N ILE A 578 -18.04 9.18 3.44
CA ILE A 578 -18.42 10.55 3.06
C ILE A 578 -19.93 10.70 2.86
N ILE A 579 -20.63 9.66 2.38
CA ILE A 579 -22.10 9.67 2.28
C ILE A 579 -22.72 9.65 3.68
N GLN A 580 -22.23 8.77 4.57
CA GLN A 580 -22.71 8.74 5.95
C GLN A 580 -22.38 10.02 6.71
N ALA A 581 -21.23 10.65 6.46
CA ALA A 581 -20.86 11.92 7.06
C ALA A 581 -21.84 13.02 6.64
N ALA A 582 -22.23 13.09 5.36
CA ALA A 582 -23.29 13.99 4.92
C ALA A 582 -24.61 13.69 5.64
N GLN A 583 -25.07 12.44 5.66
CA GLN A 583 -26.30 12.05 6.36
C GLN A 583 -26.28 12.43 7.85
N GLU A 584 -25.17 12.17 8.54
CA GLU A 584 -25.02 12.42 9.96
C GLU A 584 -24.93 13.93 10.26
N PHE A 585 -24.22 14.69 9.43
CA PHE A 585 -24.10 16.13 9.58
C PHE A 585 -25.44 16.84 9.44
N TYR A 586 -26.15 16.62 8.33
CA TYR A 586 -27.42 17.30 8.05
C TYR A 586 -28.59 16.79 8.90
N LYS A 587 -28.39 15.71 9.65
CA LYS A 587 -29.32 15.29 10.70
C LYS A 587 -29.24 16.18 11.95
N HIS A 588 -28.08 16.77 12.25
CA HIS A 588 -27.83 17.52 13.49
C HIS A 588 -27.56 19.01 13.27
N ALA A 589 -27.03 19.38 12.11
CA ALA A 589 -26.72 20.76 11.78
C ALA A 589 -27.98 21.58 11.47
N ASN A 590 -27.93 22.88 11.76
CA ASN A 590 -28.98 23.82 11.38
C ASN A 590 -29.10 23.91 9.85
N GLU A 591 -30.29 24.23 9.33
CA GLU A 591 -30.59 24.23 7.89
C GLU A 591 -29.68 25.14 7.05
N GLU A 592 -29.15 26.21 7.64
CA GLU A 592 -28.25 27.17 6.98
C GLU A 592 -26.79 26.68 6.93
N THR A 593 -26.44 25.66 7.71
CA THR A 593 -25.06 25.18 7.82
C THR A 593 -24.73 24.21 6.69
N LYS A 594 -23.63 24.48 5.98
CA LYS A 594 -23.15 23.64 4.89
C LYS A 594 -21.95 22.78 5.32
N LEU A 595 -22.00 21.48 5.04
CA LEU A 595 -20.87 20.57 5.26
C LEU A 595 -19.72 20.93 4.30
N VAL A 596 -19.96 20.76 2.99
CA VAL A 596 -19.01 20.99 1.88
C VAL A 596 -19.74 21.40 0.60
N ASP A 597 -18.99 21.89 -0.41
CA ASP A 597 -19.50 22.34 -1.71
C ASP A 597 -19.79 21.22 -2.70
N GLY A 598 -19.21 20.05 -2.51
CA GLY A 598 -19.53 18.89 -3.30
C GLY A 598 -18.85 17.62 -2.81
N LEU A 599 -19.26 16.49 -3.36
CA LEU A 599 -18.82 15.15 -2.98
C LEU A 599 -18.45 14.35 -4.23
N ILE A 600 -17.30 13.68 -4.20
CA ILE A 600 -16.84 12.75 -5.23
C ILE A 600 -16.58 11.38 -4.59
N SER A 601 -17.19 10.34 -5.13
CA SER A 601 -16.99 8.95 -4.70
C SER A 601 -16.51 8.11 -5.88
N THR A 602 -15.32 7.51 -5.76
CA THR A 602 -14.80 6.55 -6.74
C THR A 602 -14.86 5.14 -6.15
N ALA A 603 -15.40 4.18 -6.90
CA ALA A 603 -15.53 2.78 -6.48
C ALA A 603 -16.16 2.63 -5.08
N GLY A 604 -17.10 3.51 -4.71
CA GLY A 604 -17.61 3.63 -3.35
C GLY A 604 -18.26 2.34 -2.83
N MET A 605 -17.92 1.94 -1.60
CA MET A 605 -18.44 0.75 -0.94
C MET A 605 -19.92 0.93 -0.51
N LEU A 606 -20.82 0.94 -1.49
CA LEU A 606 -22.28 1.09 -1.28
C LEU A 606 -23.02 -0.24 -1.42
N ASN A 607 -22.32 -1.29 -1.87
CA ASN A 607 -22.75 -2.68 -1.82
C ASN A 607 -21.54 -3.60 -1.97
N ILE A 608 -21.56 -4.73 -1.25
CA ILE A 608 -20.51 -5.76 -1.29
C ILE A 608 -21.12 -7.16 -1.47
N ASP A 609 -22.30 -7.27 -2.07
CA ASP A 609 -22.99 -8.55 -2.27
C ASP A 609 -22.29 -9.41 -3.34
N CYS A 610 -21.35 -8.86 -4.10
CA CYS A 610 -20.49 -9.61 -5.02
C CYS A 610 -19.70 -10.73 -4.30
N HIS A 611 -19.50 -10.63 -2.97
CA HIS A 611 -18.89 -11.67 -2.13
C HIS A 611 -19.87 -12.80 -1.76
N ILE A 612 -21.16 -12.67 -2.09
CA ILE A 612 -22.22 -13.64 -1.81
C ILE A 612 -22.63 -14.34 -3.12
N TYR A 613 -21.68 -15.03 -3.74
CA TYR A 613 -21.84 -15.62 -5.07
C TYR A 613 -22.43 -17.04 -5.08
N ASN A 614 -22.65 -17.67 -3.92
CA ASN A 614 -23.26 -18.99 -3.81
C ASN A 614 -24.06 -19.19 -2.50
N TRP A 615 -24.84 -20.27 -2.44
CA TRP A 615 -25.70 -20.58 -1.28
C TRP A 615 -24.93 -20.82 0.03
N LYS A 616 -23.69 -21.30 -0.04
CA LYS A 616 -22.84 -21.47 1.15
C LYS A 616 -22.46 -20.11 1.74
N LYS A 617 -22.07 -19.14 0.93
CA LYS A 617 -21.76 -17.76 1.36
C LYS A 617 -22.99 -17.05 1.91
N VAL A 618 -24.19 -17.34 1.39
CA VAL A 618 -25.46 -16.87 1.98
C VAL A 618 -25.62 -17.38 3.42
N ILE A 619 -25.44 -18.68 3.64
CA ILE A 619 -25.47 -19.27 5.00
C ILE A 619 -24.38 -18.66 5.88
N SER A 620 -23.17 -18.48 5.37
CA SER A 620 -22.07 -17.83 6.09
C SER A 620 -22.42 -16.40 6.54
N LEU A 621 -23.19 -15.64 5.75
CA LEU A 621 -23.66 -14.32 6.16
C LEU A 621 -24.63 -14.38 7.34
N TYR A 622 -25.56 -15.35 7.37
CA TYR A 622 -26.45 -15.53 8.52
C TYR A 622 -25.66 -15.94 9.77
N ILE A 623 -24.69 -16.83 9.62
CA ILE A 623 -23.78 -17.24 10.70
C ILE A 623 -22.97 -16.02 11.19
N LEU A 624 -22.45 -15.19 10.28
CA LEU A 624 -21.70 -13.98 10.61
C LEU A 624 -22.53 -13.05 11.50
N LYS A 625 -23.82 -12.83 11.18
CA LYS A 625 -24.71 -11.96 11.98
C LYS A 625 -24.90 -12.46 13.42
N VAL A 626 -24.74 -13.76 13.67
CA VAL A 626 -24.80 -14.36 15.02
C VAL A 626 -23.43 -14.33 15.70
N ILE A 627 -22.35 -14.64 14.98
CA ILE A 627 -21.00 -14.77 15.53
C ILE A 627 -20.34 -13.40 15.79
N ALA A 628 -20.51 -12.43 14.89
CA ALA A 628 -19.84 -11.15 14.98
C ALA A 628 -20.15 -10.38 16.28
N PRO A 629 -21.39 -10.36 16.81
CA PRO A 629 -21.66 -9.76 18.12
C PRO A 629 -21.00 -10.49 19.30
N ILE A 630 -20.74 -11.79 19.19
CA ILE A 630 -20.21 -12.64 20.28
C ILE A 630 -18.68 -12.57 20.32
N ILE A 631 -18.02 -12.67 19.17
CA ILE A 631 -16.56 -12.70 19.04
C ILE A 631 -16.07 -11.76 17.91
N PRO A 632 -16.33 -10.44 18.01
CA PRO A 632 -16.07 -9.46 16.93
C PRO A 632 -14.59 -9.35 16.54
N ARG A 633 -13.69 -9.71 17.45
CA ARG A 633 -12.23 -9.58 17.28
C ARG A 633 -11.57 -10.81 16.67
N LYS A 634 -12.28 -11.94 16.57
CA LYS A 634 -11.72 -13.15 15.99
C LYS A 634 -11.61 -12.98 14.47
N ILE A 635 -10.45 -13.35 13.93
CA ILE A 635 -10.19 -13.39 12.49
C ILE A 635 -11.20 -14.34 11.84
N ASN A 636 -11.83 -13.90 10.75
CA ASN A 636 -12.73 -14.74 9.96
C ASN A 636 -11.89 -15.65 9.04
N PRO A 637 -11.84 -16.98 9.25
CA PRO A 637 -11.04 -17.86 8.40
C PRO A 637 -11.63 -18.09 7.01
N TYR A 638 -12.88 -17.66 6.76
CA TYR A 638 -13.61 -17.91 5.51
C TYR A 638 -13.60 -16.75 4.52
N GLU A 639 -12.87 -15.67 4.84
CA GLU A 639 -12.62 -14.59 3.89
C GLU A 639 -11.57 -15.04 2.86
N ASP A 640 -11.86 -14.76 1.59
CA ASP A 640 -10.93 -14.99 0.50
C ASP A 640 -9.87 -13.89 0.50
N LEU A 641 -8.60 -14.28 0.40
CA LEU A 641 -7.49 -13.33 0.35
C LEU A 641 -7.34 -12.77 -1.07
N LEU A 642 -6.85 -11.53 -1.17
CA LEU A 642 -6.48 -10.95 -2.45
C LEU A 642 -5.31 -11.73 -3.05
N ASN A 643 -5.35 -11.92 -4.37
CA ASN A 643 -4.22 -12.48 -5.11
C ASN A 643 -3.10 -11.43 -5.21
N TYR A 644 -2.27 -11.34 -4.17
CA TYR A 644 -1.20 -10.35 -4.08
C TYR A 644 -0.07 -10.57 -5.10
N GLY A 645 0.13 -11.78 -5.61
CA GLY A 645 1.01 -12.01 -6.76
C GLY A 645 0.33 -11.80 -8.11
N GLY A 646 -0.96 -11.49 -8.16
CA GLY A 646 -1.66 -11.31 -9.43
C GLY A 646 -1.12 -10.13 -10.26
N ASN A 647 -0.56 -9.10 -9.63
CA ASN A 647 0.17 -8.04 -10.33
C ASN A 647 1.12 -7.30 -9.39
N PHE A 648 2.01 -6.52 -9.99
CA PHE A 648 3.04 -5.82 -9.23
C PHE A 648 2.49 -4.83 -8.21
N GLU A 649 1.45 -4.03 -8.52
CA GLU A 649 0.89 -3.05 -7.57
C GLU A 649 0.26 -3.72 -6.34
N LEU A 650 -0.43 -4.86 -6.53
CA LEU A 650 -0.90 -5.65 -5.40
C LEU A 650 0.28 -6.20 -4.60
N PHE A 651 1.32 -6.69 -5.26
CA PHE A 651 2.54 -7.15 -4.59
C PHE A 651 3.20 -6.03 -3.77
N LEU A 652 3.21 -4.79 -4.27
CA LEU A 652 3.70 -3.63 -3.50
C LEU A 652 2.87 -3.40 -2.23
N ARG A 653 1.54 -3.52 -2.32
CA ARG A 653 0.67 -3.47 -1.14
C ARG A 653 0.96 -4.63 -0.17
N TYR A 654 1.34 -5.80 -0.65
CA TYR A 654 1.77 -6.91 0.21
C TYR A 654 3.08 -6.60 0.94
N CYS A 655 4.01 -5.94 0.27
CA CYS A 655 5.30 -5.52 0.83
C CYS A 655 5.22 -4.25 1.70
N ASP A 656 4.08 -3.55 1.74
CA ASP A 656 3.95 -2.35 2.56
C ASP A 656 3.77 -2.69 4.06
N PRO A 657 4.69 -2.28 4.96
CA PRO A 657 4.56 -2.50 6.39
C PRO A 657 3.26 -1.93 6.98
N LEU A 658 2.67 -0.90 6.37
CA LEU A 658 1.47 -0.23 6.87
C LEU A 658 0.20 -0.68 6.16
N GLN A 659 0.25 -1.62 5.22
CA GLN A 659 -0.94 -2.24 4.65
C GLN A 659 -1.42 -3.41 5.53
N TYR A 660 -2.73 -3.63 5.61
CA TYR A 660 -3.30 -4.82 6.24
C TYR A 660 -3.69 -5.88 5.19
N THR A 661 -2.90 -6.95 5.13
CA THR A 661 -3.00 -7.99 4.09
C THR A 661 -3.77 -9.23 4.50
N HIS A 662 -4.05 -9.41 5.79
CA HIS A 662 -4.69 -10.61 6.33
C HIS A 662 -6.22 -10.55 6.28
N ARG A 663 -6.84 -11.70 6.60
CA ARG A 663 -8.29 -11.79 6.79
C ARG A 663 -8.76 -10.88 7.92
N ALA A 664 -9.79 -10.09 7.66
CA ALA A 664 -10.43 -9.21 8.62
C ALA A 664 -11.16 -10.00 9.71
N THR A 665 -11.47 -9.32 10.82
CA THR A 665 -12.24 -9.93 11.90
C THR A 665 -13.72 -10.05 11.54
N PHE A 666 -14.44 -10.95 12.22
CA PHE A 666 -15.90 -11.07 12.04
C PHE A 666 -16.62 -9.73 12.25
N GLY A 667 -16.22 -8.96 13.27
CA GLY A 667 -16.81 -7.64 13.55
C GLY A 667 -16.54 -6.63 12.43
N THR A 668 -15.37 -6.66 11.81
CA THR A 668 -15.07 -5.80 10.66
C THR A 668 -15.98 -6.17 9.48
N ILE A 669 -16.03 -7.43 9.05
CA ILE A 669 -16.85 -7.84 7.90
C ILE A 669 -18.34 -7.53 8.12
N ASP A 670 -18.89 -7.85 9.29
CA ASP A 670 -20.28 -7.53 9.64
C ASP A 670 -20.56 -6.02 9.59
N SER A 671 -19.61 -5.21 10.06
CA SER A 671 -19.72 -3.75 10.00
C SER A 671 -19.73 -3.21 8.57
N LEU A 672 -18.99 -3.80 7.64
CA LEU A 672 -18.99 -3.37 6.23
C LEU A 672 -20.33 -3.64 5.54
N PHE A 673 -20.92 -4.81 5.78
CA PHE A 673 -22.27 -5.12 5.27
C PHE A 673 -23.31 -4.16 5.84
N LYS A 674 -23.30 -3.96 7.16
CA LYS A 674 -24.20 -3.01 7.83
C LYS A 674 -24.02 -1.58 7.34
N ALA A 675 -22.79 -1.16 7.04
CA ALA A 675 -22.51 0.16 6.49
C ALA A 675 -23.08 0.34 5.08
N CYS A 676 -23.04 -0.69 4.23
CA CYS A 676 -23.68 -0.66 2.91
C CYS A 676 -25.20 -0.50 3.04
N ASP A 677 -25.83 -1.30 3.91
CA ASP A 677 -27.28 -1.22 4.18
C ASP A 677 -27.65 0.17 4.72
N TYR A 678 -26.86 0.69 5.66
CA TYR A 678 -27.09 1.99 6.29
C TYR A 678 -27.13 3.12 5.26
N THR A 679 -26.18 3.18 4.32
CA THR A 679 -26.12 4.26 3.32
C THR A 679 -27.35 4.31 2.41
N ASN A 680 -28.02 3.18 2.17
CA ASN A 680 -29.17 3.08 1.27
C ASN A 680 -30.53 3.06 1.98
N ASP A 681 -30.56 3.09 3.32
CA ASP A 681 -31.79 3.12 4.10
C ASP A 681 -32.52 4.47 3.98
N ARG A 682 -33.85 4.43 3.84
CA ARG A 682 -34.69 5.63 3.68
C ARG A 682 -34.63 6.55 4.91
N ASN A 683 -34.47 5.99 6.10
CA ASN A 683 -34.38 6.73 7.35
C ASN A 683 -33.09 7.55 7.47
N ASN A 684 -32.05 7.18 6.73
CA ASN A 684 -30.79 7.91 6.67
C ASN A 684 -30.75 8.84 5.46
N MET A 685 -31.19 8.36 4.29
CA MET A 685 -31.20 9.14 3.04
C MET A 685 -32.10 10.37 3.10
N LYS A 686 -33.11 10.42 3.99
CA LYS A 686 -33.90 11.63 4.21
C LYS A 686 -33.08 12.83 4.68
N TYR A 687 -31.91 12.59 5.29
CA TYR A 687 -30.98 13.63 5.73
C TYR A 687 -29.93 13.98 4.69
N TYR A 688 -29.79 13.19 3.61
CA TYR A 688 -28.85 13.54 2.55
C TYR A 688 -29.42 14.70 1.71
N PRO A 689 -28.72 15.85 1.57
CA PRO A 689 -29.28 16.99 0.87
C PRO A 689 -29.44 16.72 -0.63
N ARG A 690 -30.64 16.94 -1.17
CA ARG A 690 -30.90 16.73 -2.61
C ARG A 690 -30.18 17.76 -3.50
N ASN A 691 -29.76 18.89 -2.95
CA ASN A 691 -29.05 19.94 -3.65
C ASN A 691 -27.52 19.86 -3.50
N LEU A 692 -26.98 18.91 -2.74
CA LEU A 692 -25.53 18.72 -2.60
C LEU A 692 -24.97 18.15 -3.91
N PRO A 693 -24.09 18.89 -4.63
CA PRO A 693 -23.46 18.36 -5.83
C PRO A 693 -22.67 17.09 -5.53
N THR A 694 -22.95 16.02 -6.27
CA THR A 694 -22.38 14.69 -6.03
C THR A 694 -21.96 14.04 -7.33
N LEU A 695 -20.73 13.55 -7.40
CA LEU A 695 -20.19 12.76 -8.50
C LEU A 695 -19.89 11.35 -7.99
N ILE A 696 -20.47 10.34 -8.62
CA ILE A 696 -20.17 8.93 -8.34
C ILE A 696 -19.57 8.33 -9.61
N ILE A 697 -18.38 7.75 -9.50
CA ILE A 697 -17.69 7.06 -10.61
C ILE A 697 -17.40 5.63 -10.16
N HIS A 698 -17.80 4.64 -10.94
CA HIS A 698 -17.68 3.25 -10.53
C HIS A 698 -17.55 2.32 -11.75
N SER A 699 -16.69 1.30 -11.66
CA SER A 699 -16.47 0.32 -12.73
C SER A 699 -17.57 -0.73 -12.77
N LYS A 700 -18.06 -1.10 -13.96
CA LYS A 700 -19.17 -2.05 -14.11
C LYS A 700 -18.87 -3.46 -13.58
N GLY A 701 -17.63 -3.90 -13.74
CA GLY A 701 -17.16 -5.23 -13.33
C GLY A 701 -16.39 -5.25 -12.01
N ASP A 702 -16.48 -4.21 -11.18
CA ASP A 702 -15.80 -4.16 -9.88
C ASP A 702 -16.20 -5.37 -9.02
N GLN A 703 -15.21 -6.21 -8.69
CA GLN A 703 -15.39 -7.44 -7.93
C GLN A 703 -15.24 -7.25 -6.41
N MET A 704 -14.82 -6.05 -5.96
CA MET A 704 -14.70 -5.73 -4.54
C MET A 704 -15.92 -4.98 -4.02
N CYS A 705 -16.43 -4.01 -4.78
CA CYS A 705 -17.63 -3.23 -4.47
C CYS A 705 -18.60 -3.25 -5.66
N ASP A 706 -19.81 -3.79 -5.48
CA ASP A 706 -20.75 -4.04 -6.57
C ASP A 706 -21.40 -2.72 -7.06
N ILE A 707 -21.33 -2.49 -8.38
CA ILE A 707 -21.97 -1.37 -9.10
C ILE A 707 -23.48 -1.24 -8.81
N LYS A 708 -24.15 -2.32 -8.40
CA LYS A 708 -25.56 -2.32 -7.97
C LYS A 708 -25.80 -1.39 -6.78
N GLY A 709 -24.80 -1.14 -5.93
CA GLY A 709 -24.90 -0.18 -4.82
C GLY A 709 -25.22 1.23 -5.31
N PRO A 710 -24.28 1.89 -6.04
CA PRO A 710 -24.51 3.19 -6.67
C PRO A 710 -25.77 3.25 -7.54
N ARG A 711 -26.02 2.27 -8.42
CA ARG A 711 -27.21 2.21 -9.28
C ARG A 711 -28.50 2.31 -8.47
N ARG A 712 -28.66 1.45 -7.46
CA ARG A 712 -29.85 1.45 -6.59
C ARG A 712 -30.02 2.77 -5.85
N MET A 713 -28.94 3.36 -5.35
CA MET A 713 -28.99 4.65 -4.66
C MET A 713 -29.50 5.76 -5.58
N VAL A 714 -28.92 5.86 -6.78
CA VAL A 714 -29.25 6.87 -7.78
C VAL A 714 -30.70 6.70 -8.27
N ASP A 715 -31.08 5.49 -8.66
CA ASP A 715 -32.42 5.20 -9.18
C ASP A 715 -33.52 5.48 -8.15
N LYS A 716 -33.27 5.14 -6.88
CA LYS A 716 -34.26 5.26 -5.81
C LYS A 716 -34.39 6.69 -5.28
N TYR A 717 -33.28 7.41 -5.12
CA TYR A 717 -33.27 8.69 -4.41
C TYR A 717 -32.94 9.90 -5.28
N PHE A 718 -32.21 9.71 -6.39
CA PHE A 718 -31.67 10.79 -7.20
C PHE A 718 -32.08 10.75 -8.67
N LYS A 719 -33.09 9.93 -9.02
CA LYS A 719 -33.66 9.91 -10.37
C LYS A 719 -34.02 11.32 -10.82
N ASN A 720 -33.48 11.73 -11.97
CA ASN A 720 -33.62 13.06 -12.57
C ASN A 720 -33.07 14.23 -11.73
N ASN A 721 -32.27 13.97 -10.70
CA ASN A 721 -31.64 15.03 -9.92
C ASN A 721 -30.38 15.54 -10.63
N LYS A 722 -30.42 16.79 -11.09
CA LYS A 722 -29.30 17.43 -11.82
C LYS A 722 -28.04 17.66 -10.97
N ASN A 723 -28.15 17.60 -9.64
CA ASN A 723 -27.00 17.76 -8.74
C ASN A 723 -26.20 16.46 -8.56
N VAL A 724 -26.74 15.31 -8.99
CA VAL A 724 -26.06 14.01 -8.87
C VAL A 724 -25.68 13.50 -10.24
N THR A 725 -24.39 13.29 -10.47
CA THR A 725 -23.84 12.69 -11.68
C THR A 725 -23.32 11.30 -11.35
N PHE A 726 -23.81 10.29 -12.07
CA PHE A 726 -23.33 8.92 -11.95
C PHE A 726 -22.68 8.48 -13.26
N VAL A 727 -21.41 8.06 -13.16
CA VAL A 727 -20.58 7.63 -14.28
C VAL A 727 -20.24 6.16 -14.09
N GLU A 728 -20.60 5.36 -15.08
CA GLU A 728 -20.22 3.95 -15.13
C GLU A 728 -19.05 3.77 -16.09
N LEU A 729 -17.92 3.31 -15.57
CA LEU A 729 -16.76 2.97 -16.38
C LEU A 729 -16.85 1.51 -16.81
N GLU A 730 -16.46 1.20 -18.05
CA GLU A 730 -16.21 -0.18 -18.47
C GLU A 730 -15.06 -0.82 -17.66
N GLY A 731 -14.90 -2.15 -17.74
CA GLY A 731 -13.86 -2.87 -17.02
C GLY A 731 -14.20 -3.22 -15.56
N SER A 732 -13.22 -3.77 -14.83
CA SER A 732 -13.39 -4.39 -13.51
C SER A 732 -12.51 -3.78 -12.41
N PHE A 733 -11.77 -2.72 -12.73
CA PHE A 733 -10.79 -2.16 -11.82
C PHE A 733 -11.43 -1.43 -10.63
N HIS A 734 -11.05 -1.83 -9.42
CA HIS A 734 -11.54 -1.25 -8.16
C HIS A 734 -10.73 -0.02 -7.72
N PHE A 735 -9.42 0.00 -7.95
CA PHE A 735 -8.50 1.01 -7.40
C PHE A 735 -8.53 2.32 -8.21
N LEU A 736 -9.68 2.96 -8.32
CA LEU A 736 -9.91 4.18 -9.13
C LEU A 736 -9.20 5.45 -8.64
N SER A 737 -8.30 5.33 -7.67
CA SER A 737 -7.36 6.36 -7.21
C SER A 737 -5.90 6.07 -7.63
N SER A 738 -5.62 4.89 -8.19
CA SER A 738 -4.26 4.48 -8.58
C SER A 738 -3.84 5.09 -9.93
N PRO A 739 -2.52 5.17 -10.21
CA PRO A 739 -2.00 5.82 -11.43
C PRO A 739 -2.64 5.32 -12.74
N GLN A 740 -2.93 4.02 -12.85
CA GLN A 740 -3.54 3.39 -14.03
C GLN A 740 -4.94 3.92 -14.36
N SER A 741 -5.62 4.49 -13.36
CA SER A 741 -6.99 5.01 -13.49
C SER A 741 -7.07 6.53 -13.62
N VAL A 742 -5.99 7.26 -13.26
CA VAL A 742 -5.99 8.74 -13.19
C VAL A 742 -6.49 9.37 -14.48
N SER A 743 -5.92 9.00 -15.62
CA SER A 743 -6.31 9.53 -16.94
C SER A 743 -7.76 9.20 -17.33
N SER A 744 -8.35 8.16 -16.73
CA SER A 744 -9.74 7.75 -16.99
C SER A 744 -10.74 8.48 -16.09
N VAL A 745 -10.35 8.86 -14.87
CA VAL A 745 -11.26 9.48 -13.89
C VAL A 745 -11.17 11.01 -13.85
N LEU A 746 -9.97 11.58 -14.06
CA LEU A 746 -9.73 13.03 -13.95
C LEU A 746 -10.51 13.89 -14.96
N PRO A 747 -10.76 13.46 -16.22
CA PRO A 747 -11.61 14.22 -17.14
C PRO A 747 -13.03 14.46 -16.57
N TYR A 748 -13.57 13.49 -15.82
CA TYR A 748 -14.86 13.64 -15.15
C TYR A 748 -14.78 14.60 -13.96
N PHE A 749 -13.66 14.59 -13.21
CA PHE A 749 -13.42 15.55 -12.13
C PHE A 749 -13.38 16.98 -12.69
N GLY A 750 -12.55 17.24 -13.70
CA GLY A 750 -12.39 18.55 -14.30
C GLY A 750 -13.71 19.11 -14.84
N LYS A 751 -14.45 18.30 -15.62
CA LYS A 751 -15.77 18.68 -16.14
C LYS A 751 -16.76 19.01 -15.02
N TRP A 752 -16.82 18.16 -13.99
CA TRP A 752 -17.75 18.33 -12.88
C TRP A 752 -17.41 19.55 -12.01
N LEU A 753 -16.13 19.76 -11.69
CA LEU A 753 -15.65 20.91 -10.92
C LEU A 753 -15.93 22.25 -11.62
N ASN A 754 -15.79 22.29 -12.94
CA ASN A 754 -16.13 23.48 -13.75
C ASN A 754 -17.65 23.77 -13.74
N GLY A 755 -18.48 22.73 -13.60
CA GLY A 755 -19.94 22.85 -13.50
C GLY A 755 -20.45 23.31 -12.13
N LEU A 756 -19.65 23.20 -11.07
CA LEU A 756 -19.97 23.76 -9.76
C LEU A 756 -19.90 25.29 -9.85
N SER A 757 -21.03 25.98 -9.71
CA SER A 757 -21.17 27.43 -9.97
C SER A 757 -20.04 28.28 -9.37
N THR A 758 -19.52 29.23 -10.14
CA THR A 758 -18.35 30.08 -9.82
C THR A 758 -18.59 31.16 -8.78
N LYS A 759 -19.76 31.23 -8.13
CA LYS A 759 -20.01 32.20 -7.05
C LYS A 759 -19.98 31.50 -5.69
N PRO A 760 -19.13 31.93 -4.75
CA PRO A 760 -19.42 31.73 -3.33
C PRO A 760 -20.83 32.25 -3.08
N SER A 761 -21.66 31.51 -2.35
CA SER A 761 -22.94 32.03 -1.89
C SER A 761 -22.68 33.16 -0.89
N LEU A 762 -22.45 34.37 -1.40
CA LEU A 762 -22.57 35.60 -0.63
C LEU A 762 -24.07 35.86 -0.46
N SER A 763 -24.70 35.13 0.46
CA SER A 763 -25.96 35.59 1.06
C SER A 763 -25.59 36.57 2.17
N GLY A 764 -25.25 37.80 1.77
CA GLY A 764 -25.09 38.94 2.64
C GLY A 764 -25.80 40.10 1.98
N ASN A 765 -26.91 40.52 2.58
CA ASN A 765 -27.76 41.65 2.22
C ASN A 765 -27.01 42.75 1.45
N GLU A 766 -27.28 42.88 0.15
CA GLU A 766 -27.18 44.18 -0.51
C GLU A 766 -28.39 45.00 -0.06
N VAL A 767 -28.18 45.79 0.98
CA VAL A 767 -29.05 46.94 1.25
C VAL A 767 -28.91 47.85 0.04
N SER A 768 -29.99 47.97 -0.72
CA SER A 768 -30.16 49.00 -1.73
C SER A 768 -30.05 50.35 -1.02
N ILE A 769 -28.92 51.04 -1.20
CA ILE A 769 -28.84 52.46 -0.90
C ILE A 769 -29.56 53.16 -2.05
N SER A 770 -30.84 53.49 -1.84
CA SER A 770 -31.53 54.45 -2.67
C SER A 770 -30.89 55.81 -2.44
N SER A 771 -30.31 56.37 -3.51
CA SER A 771 -30.05 57.79 -3.61
C SER A 771 -31.37 58.56 -3.54
N GLU A 772 -31.60 59.30 -2.46
CA GLU A 772 -32.33 60.58 -2.45
C GLU A 772 -32.27 61.22 -1.05
N LEU A 773 -31.57 62.37 -1.01
CA LEU A 773 -31.50 63.45 -0.01
C LEU A 773 -31.01 63.15 1.42
#